data_AF-A0A1Y3UB73-F1
#
_entry.id   AF-A0A1Y3UB73-F1
#
_cell.length_a   1.000
_cell.length_b   1.000
_cell.length_c   1.000
_cell.angle_alpha   90.00
_cell.angle_beta   90.00
_cell.angle_gamma   90.00
#
_symmetry.space_group_name_H-M   'P 1'
#
loop_
_entity.id
_entity.type
_entity.pdbx_description
1 polymer ?
#
loop_
_entity_poly.entity_id
_entity_poly.type
_entity_poly.pdbx_seq_one_letter_code
_entity_poly.pdbx_strand_id
1 'polypeptide(L)'
;MREKGQTEAAKTLETPVFSRGIEILTEKSPISKKEPVEETVTLTYDANGGTGAPETATVNKNTEDYVLNTDTTPTHEPVDGRDVEFKGWSADEAVINQVYEKDNVPATVTTIDIAEENVTVYAVWAYKEEPPVGTVMLNYDANGGTGAPASATVNKNTEVTLDSTTTPTHAEADGKYVTFAGWSNDEAVKGVIYEKGSEPMPVDKMTVGETDVTVYAVWVYGDPVDPVDPPEPPTWDHSKDKTATELDNNFNSRVTLSLPSAEKELVSDVVFVLDKSSCKKDVTNNALEMLADLGASVKDTGASIKVGAVQFAGRAVVSCELTELTDEAIAEGGAIHNGLKTQATSGGTNLQAGLLEAQKMLEADKDVEDSRKYVIVITDGLTRQFLAEDGTQDGTLMAIYNGLDADGGRVWGSPSGWCVANGFVDGVYGIPGGDWDTYYAAVKANVAKDGNTYAHDYDVYGSTPEGENIPVPYVPQGETSLTHALCLDRAIYEADKVYSELEAANYHCYAVFADDSTTNELGKAFVEYLNDGSVLDFDMIQNDIYYLLDAGSQVVDIIGQGKDDKGNDYNFDVVNLENMTITVGGVELNKVKIQSDEFPGSTTYGFFEGEIADGKYDFVVTYYPDGVADADGETREHFVWSINVPVGNFAPAQFSYDVHLTNPQKAKGEYKVETNVEAVLTPVDSNGTVGSTETFPVPELTYEVKGGGSTTEHLMTVIVEGKGNVVVKDVQTVGANDTEVVEIPFGVEKQKFEMEAADGWKLDKVEVTINGKTENLGDVDKYEMDESLIDGAVLKAVFVKDNDGGSGGGGSHRPNNKPDETPEALNGDDHFDYVVGYSDGLVHPERNITRAEVASIFFRLLQDDVREKNLTDQNPFNDVFTDDWFNVAVSTMYDMDIVYGRDNNNFDPNAYITRAEFAAIAARFDSEGYSGENLFTDIDGHWAANQINRAAEKGWISGYPDGTFGPDRYITRAEAVTMINRVLNRLPESADALHEDMNVFPDNMDTTAWYYLAIQEATSSHEYEKDKDGVYETWTDVLPDRDWAQYLKLN
;
A
#
# COMPACT_ATOMS: atom_id res chain seq x y z
N MET A 1 -22.65 62.25 69.34
CA MET A 1 -22.49 61.92 70.78
C MET A 1 -21.13 61.27 70.96
N ARG A 2 -20.39 61.60 72.03
CA ARG A 2 -19.20 60.93 72.62
C ARG A 2 -18.03 60.58 71.67
N GLU A 3 -16.86 61.23 71.79
CA GLU A 3 -15.80 61.08 72.83
C GLU A 3 -15.03 59.75 72.73
N LYS A 4 -13.69 59.67 72.85
CA LYS A 4 -12.56 60.64 72.94
C LYS A 4 -11.27 59.83 72.69
N GLY A 5 -10.28 60.30 71.91
CA GLY A 5 -9.08 61.00 72.42
C GLY A 5 -7.86 60.07 72.50
N GLN A 6 -6.58 60.45 72.46
CA GLN A 6 -5.81 61.71 72.33
C GLN A 6 -4.31 61.30 72.11
N THR A 7 -3.31 62.06 71.63
CA THR A 7 -3.12 63.47 71.21
C THR A 7 -1.82 63.61 70.36
N GLU A 8 -1.79 64.53 69.38
CA GLU A 8 -0.62 65.40 69.01
C GLU A 8 0.69 64.82 68.40
N ALA A 9 1.48 65.56 67.58
CA ALA A 9 1.29 66.85 66.89
C ALA A 9 2.28 67.04 65.71
N ALA A 10 1.97 68.03 64.85
CA ALA A 10 2.71 68.40 63.64
C ALA A 10 4.06 69.14 63.85
N LYS A 11 4.92 69.16 62.81
CA LYS A 11 5.30 70.42 62.13
C LYS A 11 6.10 70.25 60.83
N THR A 12 5.99 71.27 59.98
CA THR A 12 6.61 71.48 58.65
C THR A 12 7.77 72.49 58.70
N LEU A 13 8.43 72.65 57.53
CA LEU A 13 9.23 73.79 57.02
C LEU A 13 10.78 73.71 57.03
N GLU A 14 11.30 73.73 55.80
CA GLU A 14 12.31 74.64 55.20
C GLU A 14 13.57 75.14 55.96
N THR A 15 14.62 75.30 55.15
CA THR A 15 15.95 75.91 55.37
C THR A 15 15.91 77.36 55.93
N PRO A 16 17.01 77.90 56.52
CA PRO A 16 17.95 78.72 55.74
C PRO A 16 19.40 78.87 56.31
N VAL A 17 20.14 79.85 55.76
CA VAL A 17 21.58 80.17 55.89
C VAL A 17 21.86 81.29 56.95
N PHE A 18 23.14 81.50 57.32
CA PHE A 18 23.85 82.76 57.70
C PHE A 18 24.48 82.94 59.12
N SER A 19 25.82 82.79 59.15
CA SER A 19 26.87 83.76 59.60
C SER A 19 27.09 84.32 61.03
N ARG A 20 28.39 84.36 61.38
CA ARG A 20 29.21 85.42 62.05
C ARG A 20 29.01 85.76 63.54
N GLY A 21 30.13 85.85 64.28
CA GLY A 21 30.20 86.51 65.60
C GLY A 21 31.55 86.55 66.35
N ILE A 22 32.50 87.39 65.90
CA ILE A 22 33.40 88.25 66.74
C ILE A 22 34.39 87.59 67.76
N GLU A 23 35.68 87.57 67.38
CA GLU A 23 36.87 88.26 67.99
C GLU A 23 36.75 88.81 69.46
N ILE A 24 37.76 88.94 70.34
CA ILE A 24 39.15 89.43 70.26
C ILE A 24 39.91 88.99 71.55
N LEU A 25 41.24 88.75 71.53
CA LEU A 25 42.27 89.42 72.37
C LEU A 25 43.70 88.81 72.37
N THR A 26 44.60 89.54 71.71
CA THR A 26 46.00 89.87 72.08
C THR A 26 47.13 88.82 72.10
N GLU A 27 48.00 88.95 71.08
CA GLU A 27 49.47 89.13 71.14
C GLU A 27 50.36 88.19 72.00
N LYS A 28 51.25 87.47 71.30
CA LYS A 28 52.69 87.82 71.24
C LYS A 28 53.45 87.07 70.14
N SER A 29 54.35 87.78 69.46
CA SER A 29 55.42 87.25 68.61
C SER A 29 56.78 87.51 69.32
N PRO A 30 57.94 86.99 68.87
CA PRO A 30 58.22 86.02 67.80
C PRO A 30 59.18 84.88 68.26
N ILE A 31 59.63 84.01 67.34
CA ILE A 31 61.03 83.55 67.15
C ILE A 31 61.09 82.64 65.91
N SER A 32 62.11 82.80 65.07
CA SER A 32 62.33 81.98 63.87
C SER A 32 63.23 80.77 64.13
N LYS A 33 63.03 79.67 63.39
CA LYS A 33 64.07 78.69 63.04
C LYS A 33 63.58 77.70 61.96
N LYS A 34 64.37 77.61 60.88
CA LYS A 34 64.48 76.55 59.85
C LYS A 34 63.20 75.84 59.36
N GLU A 35 62.96 75.95 58.06
CA GLU A 35 62.19 74.97 57.29
C GLU A 35 62.78 73.55 57.47
N PRO A 36 61.95 72.51 57.66
CA PRO A 36 62.40 71.13 57.63
C PRO A 36 62.70 70.69 56.20
N VAL A 37 63.65 69.77 56.05
CA VAL A 37 63.81 68.99 54.81
C VAL A 37 62.64 68.01 54.77
N GLU A 38 61.94 67.91 53.64
CA GLU A 38 60.93 66.87 53.45
C GLU A 38 61.62 65.50 53.48
N GLU A 39 61.26 64.68 54.46
CA GLU A 39 61.74 63.30 54.54
C GLU A 39 60.90 62.45 53.59
N THR A 40 61.58 61.67 52.73
CA THR A 40 60.95 60.79 51.74
C THR A 40 61.13 59.32 52.09
N VAL A 41 60.25 58.49 51.55
CA VAL A 41 60.26 57.02 51.60
C VAL A 41 60.06 56.45 50.21
N THR A 42 60.41 55.18 50.02
CA THR A 42 60.24 54.46 48.76
C THR A 42 58.90 53.74 48.74
N LEU A 43 58.13 53.94 47.66
CA LEU A 43 56.99 53.10 47.28
C LEU A 43 57.44 52.12 46.18
N THR A 44 57.29 50.83 46.44
CA THR A 44 57.68 49.74 45.53
C THR A 44 56.43 49.06 44.96
N TYR A 45 56.43 48.81 43.65
CA TYR A 45 55.40 47.99 42.99
C TYR A 45 55.98 46.60 42.72
N ASP A 46 55.42 45.58 43.37
CA ASP A 46 55.83 44.19 43.17
C ASP A 46 54.83 43.49 42.25
N ALA A 47 55.30 43.03 41.08
CA ALA A 47 54.49 42.31 40.10
C ALA A 47 53.97 40.95 40.60
N ASN A 48 54.41 40.49 41.78
CA ASN A 48 53.86 39.35 42.51
C ASN A 48 53.79 38.08 41.65
N GLY A 49 54.95 37.65 41.13
CA GLY A 49 55.10 36.56 40.16
C GLY A 49 55.10 37.01 38.69
N GLY A 50 54.46 38.14 38.38
CA GLY A 50 54.39 38.70 37.03
C GLY A 50 55.60 39.56 36.63
N THR A 51 55.44 40.29 35.53
CA THR A 51 56.43 41.25 35.00
C THR A 51 55.75 42.55 34.54
N GLY A 52 56.53 43.61 34.29
CA GLY A 52 55.99 44.87 33.77
C GLY A 52 55.34 45.81 34.80
N ALA A 53 55.64 45.65 36.10
CA ALA A 53 55.24 46.60 37.13
C ALA A 53 55.87 48.00 36.92
N PRO A 54 55.22 49.08 37.42
CA PRO A 54 55.79 50.42 37.43
C PRO A 54 57.16 50.48 38.13
N GLU A 55 58.02 51.42 37.70
CA GLU A 55 59.26 51.71 38.43
C GLU A 55 58.97 52.23 39.85
N THR A 56 59.89 51.99 40.78
CA THR A 56 59.72 52.39 42.18
C THR A 56 59.76 53.90 42.35
N ALA A 57 58.84 54.43 43.16
CA ALA A 57 58.65 55.86 43.36
C ALA A 57 59.29 56.33 44.68
N THR A 58 59.76 57.57 44.73
CA THR A 58 60.16 58.24 45.97
C THR A 58 59.09 59.25 46.34
N VAL A 59 58.46 59.09 47.50
CA VAL A 59 57.27 59.83 47.94
C VAL A 59 57.54 60.50 49.29
N ASN A 60 56.92 61.65 49.56
CA ASN A 60 57.04 62.33 50.85
C ASN A 60 56.37 61.52 51.97
N LYS A 61 57.01 61.43 53.14
CA LYS A 61 56.39 60.82 54.33
C LYS A 61 55.12 61.55 54.76
N ASN A 62 54.19 60.79 55.35
CA ASN A 62 52.90 61.27 55.83
C ASN A 62 52.04 61.90 54.72
N THR A 63 52.08 61.31 53.51
CA THR A 63 51.20 61.68 52.40
C THR A 63 49.94 60.80 52.45
N GLU A 64 48.81 61.37 52.83
CA GLU A 64 47.49 60.71 52.77
C GLU A 64 46.99 60.63 51.32
N ASP A 65 46.23 59.59 50.98
CA ASP A 65 45.60 59.35 49.66
C ASP A 65 46.56 59.42 48.45
N TYR A 66 47.79 58.90 48.57
CA TYR A 66 48.72 58.85 47.44
C TYR A 66 48.20 57.94 46.32
N VAL A 67 47.93 58.51 45.14
CA VAL A 67 47.40 57.78 43.98
C VAL A 67 48.46 56.84 43.39
N LEU A 68 48.14 55.56 43.30
CA LEU A 68 49.00 54.52 42.73
C LEU A 68 49.05 54.63 41.20
N ASN A 69 50.19 54.25 40.61
CA ASN A 69 50.37 54.27 39.17
C ASN A 69 49.55 53.14 38.51
N THR A 70 48.64 53.53 37.61
CA THR A 70 47.77 52.66 36.81
C THR A 70 48.03 52.79 35.30
N ASP A 71 49.00 53.61 34.87
CA ASP A 71 49.33 53.83 33.45
C ASP A 71 50.08 52.62 32.82
N THR A 72 50.61 51.72 33.66
CA THR A 72 51.25 50.47 33.23
C THR A 72 50.55 49.26 33.86
N THR A 73 49.94 48.42 33.03
CA THR A 73 49.34 47.15 33.45
C THR A 73 50.39 46.03 33.43
N PRO A 74 50.69 45.39 34.57
CA PRO A 74 51.59 44.23 34.59
C PRO A 74 51.03 43.05 33.79
N THR A 75 51.89 42.10 33.40
CA THR A 75 51.51 40.84 32.74
C THR A 75 52.09 39.62 33.47
N HIS A 76 51.36 38.50 33.47
CA HIS A 76 51.76 37.25 34.10
C HIS A 76 51.53 36.08 33.13
N GLU A 77 52.44 35.11 33.12
CA GLU A 77 52.29 33.86 32.35
C GLU A 77 51.16 32.99 32.94
N PRO A 78 50.54 32.07 32.17
CA PRO A 78 49.51 31.17 32.69
C PRO A 78 49.95 30.38 33.93
N VAL A 79 49.08 30.27 34.93
CA VAL A 79 49.31 29.55 36.19
C VAL A 79 48.41 28.31 36.21
N ASP A 80 48.95 27.16 36.64
CA ASP A 80 48.26 25.87 36.61
C ASP A 80 47.58 25.53 35.26
N GLY A 81 48.17 26.02 34.16
CA GLY A 81 47.66 25.83 32.78
C GLY A 81 46.48 26.72 32.40
N ARG A 82 46.03 27.62 33.28
CA ARG A 82 44.95 28.59 33.03
C ARG A 82 45.49 30.01 32.85
N ASP A 83 44.87 30.74 31.95
CA ASP A 83 45.14 32.16 31.70
C ASP A 83 44.73 33.01 32.91
N VAL A 84 45.59 33.98 33.29
CA VAL A 84 45.37 34.90 34.39
C VAL A 84 45.31 36.36 33.92
N GLU A 85 44.68 37.22 34.70
CA GLU A 85 44.54 38.66 34.44
C GLU A 85 44.82 39.51 35.69
N PHE A 86 45.33 40.72 35.46
CA PHE A 86 45.65 41.69 36.51
C PHE A 86 44.39 42.41 36.99
N LYS A 87 44.12 42.38 38.29
CA LYS A 87 42.92 43.00 38.88
C LYS A 87 43.19 44.32 39.60
N GLY A 88 44.45 44.62 39.95
CA GLY A 88 44.84 45.87 40.60
C GLY A 88 45.97 45.66 41.62
N TRP A 89 46.23 46.70 42.42
CA TRP A 89 47.24 46.69 43.48
C TRP A 89 46.62 46.45 44.85
N SER A 90 47.34 45.78 45.75
CA SER A 90 46.98 45.63 47.16
C SER A 90 48.16 45.96 48.08
N ALA A 91 47.87 46.51 49.25
CA ALA A 91 48.85 46.71 50.33
C ALA A 91 48.88 45.53 51.33
N ASP A 92 47.98 44.56 51.19
CA ASP A 92 47.91 43.39 52.06
C ASP A 92 48.91 42.31 51.60
N GLU A 93 49.89 42.00 52.44
CA GLU A 93 50.90 40.95 52.18
C GLU A 93 50.27 39.54 52.04
N ALA A 94 49.01 39.35 52.44
CA ALA A 94 48.30 38.09 52.23
C ALA A 94 48.13 37.70 50.75
N VAL A 95 48.23 38.65 49.81
CA VAL A 95 48.12 38.36 48.36
C VAL A 95 49.41 37.82 47.73
N ILE A 96 50.53 37.80 48.47
CA ILE A 96 51.84 37.44 47.92
C ILE A 96 51.86 35.97 47.48
N ASN A 97 52.29 35.73 46.24
CA ASN A 97 52.30 34.44 45.53
C ASN A 97 50.93 33.75 45.43
N GLN A 98 49.82 34.51 45.41
CA GLN A 98 48.48 33.96 45.20
C GLN A 98 47.86 34.42 43.87
N VAL A 99 47.15 33.49 43.22
CA VAL A 99 46.21 33.75 42.12
C VAL A 99 44.83 33.34 42.61
N TYR A 100 43.85 34.22 42.42
CA TYR A 100 42.49 34.03 42.91
C TYR A 100 41.57 33.48 41.82
N GLU A 101 40.53 32.74 42.22
CA GLU A 101 39.44 32.44 41.30
C GLU A 101 38.67 33.72 40.96
N LYS A 102 38.09 33.77 39.76
CA LYS A 102 37.50 34.96 39.12
C LYS A 102 36.56 35.79 40.02
N ASP A 103 35.77 35.12 40.85
CA ASP A 103 34.74 35.71 41.71
C ASP A 103 35.16 35.86 43.18
N ASN A 104 36.39 35.47 43.53
CA ASN A 104 36.94 35.54 44.89
C ASN A 104 38.23 36.37 44.95
N VAL A 105 38.25 37.48 44.22
CA VAL A 105 39.39 38.41 44.15
C VAL A 105 39.36 39.36 45.37
N PRO A 106 40.47 39.52 46.12
CA PRO A 106 40.53 40.44 47.24
C PRO A 106 40.43 41.90 46.78
N ALA A 107 39.97 42.78 47.67
CA ALA A 107 39.80 44.19 47.36
C ALA A 107 41.13 44.87 46.98
N THR A 108 41.13 45.53 45.82
CA THR A 108 42.28 46.30 45.32
C THR A 108 42.15 47.78 45.65
N VAL A 109 43.28 48.46 45.80
CA VAL A 109 43.36 49.90 46.11
C VAL A 109 43.93 50.69 44.94
N THR A 110 43.48 51.94 44.81
CA THR A 110 44.00 52.93 43.84
C THR A 110 44.66 54.12 44.52
N THR A 111 44.46 54.30 45.84
CA THR A 111 45.18 55.23 46.71
C THR A 111 45.75 54.51 47.93
N ILE A 112 46.77 55.08 48.56
CA ILE A 112 47.35 54.56 49.80
C ILE A 112 47.93 55.69 50.67
N ASP A 113 47.83 55.56 51.99
CA ASP A 113 48.50 56.47 52.92
C ASP A 113 49.97 56.07 53.09
N ILE A 114 50.88 56.97 52.71
CA ILE A 114 52.33 56.79 52.83
C ILE A 114 52.78 57.33 54.19
N ALA A 115 53.05 56.43 55.13
CA ALA A 115 53.51 56.74 56.49
C ALA A 115 55.01 57.12 56.55
N GLU A 116 55.68 56.88 57.70
CA GLU A 116 57.10 57.24 57.90
C GLU A 116 58.11 56.18 57.42
N GLU A 117 57.64 55.05 56.89
CA GLU A 117 58.46 53.92 56.41
C GLU A 117 58.22 53.62 54.92
N ASN A 118 59.08 52.81 54.31
CA ASN A 118 58.92 52.37 52.92
C ASN A 118 57.70 51.45 52.79
N VAL A 119 56.99 51.56 51.67
CA VAL A 119 55.76 50.80 51.39
C VAL A 119 55.94 49.98 50.13
N THR A 120 55.38 48.76 50.12
CA THR A 120 55.28 47.93 48.91
C THR A 120 53.81 47.65 48.64
N VAL A 121 53.41 47.71 47.37
CA VAL A 121 52.11 47.24 46.90
C VAL A 121 52.30 46.10 45.90
N TYR A 122 51.44 45.10 46.01
CA TYR A 122 51.54 43.82 45.31
C TYR A 122 50.45 43.70 44.25
N ALA A 123 50.80 43.16 43.08
CA ALA A 123 49.83 42.88 42.04
C ALA A 123 48.86 41.75 42.45
N VAL A 124 47.57 41.96 42.24
CA VAL A 124 46.52 40.95 42.46
C VAL A 124 46.17 40.29 41.13
N TRP A 125 46.30 38.97 41.08
CA TRP A 125 46.06 38.14 39.90
C TRP A 125 44.81 37.27 40.08
N ALA A 126 44.04 37.09 39.02
CA ALA A 126 42.90 36.18 39.02
C ALA A 126 42.82 35.35 37.73
N TYR A 127 42.27 34.13 37.80
CA TYR A 127 41.99 33.31 36.62
C TYR A 127 40.89 33.92 35.75
N LYS A 128 41.06 33.91 34.43
CA LYS A 128 40.04 34.40 33.47
C LYS A 128 38.82 33.48 33.37
N GLU A 129 39.05 32.18 33.60
CA GLU A 129 38.12 31.07 33.40
C GLU A 129 38.09 30.17 34.65
N GLU A 130 36.91 29.64 34.96
CA GLU A 130 36.68 28.73 36.09
C GLU A 130 37.39 27.37 35.90
N PRO A 131 37.69 26.64 36.99
CA PRO A 131 38.42 25.38 36.90
C PRO A 131 37.56 24.26 36.26
N PRO A 132 38.15 23.32 35.49
CA PRO A 132 37.43 22.19 34.95
C PRO A 132 36.86 21.29 36.05
N VAL A 133 35.55 21.04 36.02
CA VAL A 133 34.88 20.15 36.99
C VAL A 133 35.18 18.69 36.62
N GLY A 134 35.64 17.90 37.60
CA GLY A 134 35.83 16.46 37.39
C GLY A 134 34.49 15.74 37.24
N THR A 135 34.46 14.65 36.47
CA THR A 135 33.21 13.90 36.16
C THR A 135 33.19 12.48 36.73
N VAL A 136 32.00 11.88 36.75
CA VAL A 136 31.68 10.48 37.13
C VAL A 136 30.54 9.94 36.27
N MET A 137 30.33 8.63 36.29
CA MET A 137 29.21 7.98 35.61
C MET A 137 27.96 7.89 36.49
N LEU A 138 26.82 8.31 35.93
CA LEU A 138 25.48 7.99 36.41
C LEU A 138 24.95 6.82 35.57
N ASN A 139 24.61 5.70 36.21
CA ASN A 139 24.09 4.50 35.56
C ASN A 139 22.63 4.27 35.94
N TYR A 140 21.84 3.73 35.01
CA TYR A 140 20.46 3.34 35.25
C TYR A 140 20.34 1.81 35.24
N ASP A 141 19.80 1.23 36.31
CA ASP A 141 19.55 -0.20 36.45
C ASP A 141 18.03 -0.42 36.44
N ALA A 142 17.52 -1.07 35.38
CA ALA A 142 16.11 -1.42 35.22
C ALA A 142 15.59 -2.38 36.31
N ASN A 143 16.46 -2.88 37.18
CA ASN A 143 16.09 -3.52 38.44
C ASN A 143 15.15 -4.73 38.29
N GLY A 144 15.39 -5.55 37.26
CA GLY A 144 14.54 -6.69 36.87
C GLY A 144 13.75 -6.47 35.57
N GLY A 145 13.54 -5.21 35.20
CA GLY A 145 12.92 -4.82 33.93
C GLY A 145 13.92 -4.66 32.77
N THR A 146 13.44 -4.05 31.69
CA THR A 146 14.19 -3.68 30.47
C THR A 146 13.95 -2.20 30.11
N GLY A 147 14.67 -1.66 29.13
CA GLY A 147 14.45 -0.28 28.65
C GLY A 147 14.93 0.86 29.56
N ALA A 148 15.91 0.62 30.44
CA ALA A 148 16.53 1.71 31.19
C ALA A 148 17.37 2.66 30.29
N PRO A 149 17.47 3.95 30.64
CA PRO A 149 18.32 4.91 29.93
C PRO A 149 19.79 4.48 29.83
N ALA A 150 20.49 4.98 28.82
CA ALA A 150 21.94 4.84 28.73
C ALA A 150 22.65 5.60 29.87
N SER A 151 23.77 5.05 30.36
CA SER A 151 24.59 5.71 31.39
C SER A 151 25.15 7.05 30.89
N ALA A 152 25.08 8.09 31.73
CA ALA A 152 25.52 9.44 31.43
C ALA A 152 26.80 9.82 32.20
N THR A 153 27.65 10.67 31.61
CA THR A 153 28.78 11.29 32.32
C THR A 153 28.31 12.62 32.92
N VAL A 154 28.46 12.79 34.23
CA VAL A 154 27.98 13.97 34.99
C VAL A 154 29.08 14.57 35.87
N ASN A 155 28.93 15.84 36.23
CA ASN A 155 29.89 16.55 37.07
C ASN A 155 29.86 16.02 38.53
N LYS A 156 31.03 15.98 39.17
CA LYS A 156 31.17 15.63 40.59
C LYS A 156 30.60 16.72 41.49
N ASN A 157 29.99 16.30 42.60
CA ASN A 157 29.45 17.18 43.64
C ASN A 157 28.36 18.16 43.16
N THR A 158 27.70 17.87 42.03
CA THR A 158 26.55 18.64 41.52
C THR A 158 25.24 17.90 41.68
N GLU A 159 24.13 18.64 41.78
CA GLU A 159 22.79 18.10 41.61
C GLU A 159 22.55 17.77 40.13
N VAL A 160 22.12 16.55 39.84
CA VAL A 160 21.71 16.10 38.51
C VAL A 160 20.22 15.81 38.51
N THR A 161 19.55 16.09 37.40
CA THR A 161 18.16 15.66 37.16
C THR A 161 18.21 14.28 36.50
N LEU A 162 17.40 13.35 37.00
CA LEU A 162 17.31 12.00 36.44
C LEU A 162 16.36 11.99 35.23
N ASP A 163 16.58 11.06 34.30
CA ASP A 163 15.74 10.91 33.11
C ASP A 163 14.30 10.50 33.51
N SER A 164 13.35 11.41 33.31
CA SER A 164 11.91 11.19 33.51
C SER A 164 11.15 10.99 32.18
N THR A 165 11.86 10.92 31.06
CA THR A 165 11.31 10.76 29.70
C THR A 165 11.34 9.31 29.22
N THR A 166 12.38 8.56 29.60
CA THR A 166 12.48 7.12 29.33
C THR A 166 11.72 6.33 30.40
N THR A 167 10.66 5.62 30.01
CA THR A 167 9.91 4.73 30.90
C THR A 167 10.35 3.27 30.67
N PRO A 168 11.16 2.67 31.57
CA PRO A 168 11.50 1.25 31.48
C PRO A 168 10.25 0.37 31.70
N THR A 169 10.28 -0.87 31.22
CA THR A 169 9.18 -1.84 31.33
C THR A 169 9.59 -3.05 32.20
N HIS A 170 8.62 -3.73 32.79
CA HIS A 170 8.84 -4.93 33.60
C HIS A 170 7.75 -5.96 33.28
N ALA A 171 8.13 -7.23 33.16
CA ALA A 171 7.17 -8.31 32.95
C ALA A 171 6.21 -8.46 34.15
N GLU A 172 5.01 -9.00 33.92
CA GLU A 172 4.07 -9.29 35.00
C GLU A 172 4.70 -10.19 36.09
N ALA A 173 4.34 -9.91 37.34
CA ALA A 173 4.79 -10.68 38.49
C ALA A 173 3.59 -11.01 39.40
N ASP A 174 3.56 -12.23 39.93
CA ASP A 174 2.48 -12.75 40.79
C ASP A 174 1.05 -12.57 40.24
N GLY A 175 0.90 -12.49 38.91
CA GLY A 175 -0.40 -12.29 38.23
C GLY A 175 -0.97 -10.88 38.35
N LYS A 176 -0.10 -9.88 38.53
CA LYS A 176 -0.44 -8.45 38.49
C LYS A 176 0.48 -7.70 37.51
N TYR A 177 -0.06 -6.65 36.90
CA TYR A 177 0.76 -5.66 36.21
C TYR A 177 1.76 -4.99 37.16
N VAL A 178 2.95 -4.73 36.63
CA VAL A 178 4.06 -4.09 37.34
C VAL A 178 4.35 -2.76 36.63
N THR A 179 4.17 -1.64 37.32
CA THR A 179 4.35 -0.30 36.76
C THR A 179 5.61 0.36 37.29
N PHE A 180 6.25 1.15 36.44
CA PHE A 180 7.39 2.00 36.81
C PHE A 180 6.89 3.20 37.62
N ALA A 181 7.30 3.30 38.88
CA ALA A 181 6.97 4.45 39.73
C ALA A 181 7.98 5.60 39.59
N GLY A 182 9.20 5.32 39.11
CA GLY A 182 10.28 6.30 38.98
C GLY A 182 11.65 5.75 39.43
N TRP A 183 12.65 6.61 39.46
CA TRP A 183 14.02 6.25 39.87
C TRP A 183 14.26 6.44 41.37
N SER A 184 15.06 5.56 41.96
CA SER A 184 15.56 5.67 43.34
C SER A 184 17.07 5.49 43.40
N ASN A 185 17.73 6.23 44.29
CA ASN A 185 19.15 6.06 44.61
C ASN A 185 19.38 5.21 45.89
N ASP A 186 18.33 4.59 46.44
CA ASP A 186 18.43 3.64 47.55
C ASP A 186 18.58 2.20 47.03
N GLU A 187 19.72 1.56 47.28
CA GLU A 187 19.98 0.16 46.92
C GLU A 187 18.95 -0.82 47.52
N ALA A 188 18.21 -0.43 48.57
CA ALA A 188 17.20 -1.27 49.20
C ALA A 188 16.00 -1.62 48.29
N VAL A 189 15.81 -0.91 47.18
CA VAL A 189 14.76 -1.23 46.18
C VAL A 189 15.14 -2.39 45.26
N LYS A 190 16.38 -2.89 45.34
CA LYS A 190 16.91 -3.82 44.35
C LYS A 190 16.22 -5.20 44.40
N GLY A 191 15.57 -5.59 43.31
CA GLY A 191 14.82 -6.84 43.17
C GLY A 191 13.53 -6.89 43.98
N VAL A 192 12.95 -5.73 44.31
CA VAL A 192 11.69 -5.62 45.07
C VAL A 192 10.62 -4.95 44.23
N ILE A 193 9.43 -5.55 44.20
CA ILE A 193 8.20 -4.93 43.67
C ILE A 193 7.32 -4.60 44.88
N TYR A 194 6.85 -3.37 44.96
CA TYR A 194 6.09 -2.84 46.10
C TYR A 194 4.59 -2.91 45.83
N GLU A 195 3.75 -3.03 46.87
CA GLU A 195 2.30 -2.81 46.71
C GLU A 195 2.03 -1.30 46.64
N LYS A 196 1.10 -0.87 45.79
CA LYS A 196 0.82 0.56 45.53
C LYS A 196 0.54 1.38 46.80
N GLY A 197 1.26 2.48 46.97
CA GLY A 197 1.27 3.32 48.17
C GLY A 197 2.17 2.81 49.30
N SER A 198 3.02 1.80 49.05
CA SER A 198 4.04 1.30 50.00
C SER A 198 5.48 1.40 49.47
N GLU A 199 5.64 1.79 48.21
CA GLU A 199 6.90 2.14 47.57
C GLU A 199 7.62 3.31 48.26
N PRO A 200 8.97 3.33 48.24
CA PRO A 200 9.71 4.54 48.55
C PRO A 200 9.42 5.61 47.49
N MET A 201 9.30 6.87 47.93
CA MET A 201 9.10 7.98 47.00
C MET A 201 10.27 8.07 46.00
N PRO A 202 9.99 8.09 44.68
CA PRO A 202 10.99 8.35 43.66
C PRO A 202 11.67 9.72 43.83
N VAL A 203 12.81 9.89 43.16
CA VAL A 203 13.56 11.15 43.15
C VAL A 203 13.80 11.65 41.72
N ASP A 204 13.33 12.85 41.42
CA ASP A 204 13.58 13.48 40.10
C ASP A 204 15.00 14.05 40.00
N LYS A 205 15.66 14.28 41.15
CA LYS A 205 17.00 14.87 41.25
C LYS A 205 17.81 14.26 42.38
N MET A 206 19.13 14.21 42.22
CA MET A 206 20.05 13.79 43.28
C MET A 206 21.40 14.50 43.21
N THR A 207 22.06 14.70 44.35
CA THR A 207 23.46 15.15 44.39
C THR A 207 24.39 13.97 44.12
N VAL A 208 25.23 14.08 43.09
CA VAL A 208 26.24 13.06 42.77
C VAL A 208 27.55 13.38 43.49
N GLY A 209 28.19 12.37 44.08
CA GLY A 209 29.42 12.54 44.88
C GLY A 209 30.71 12.51 44.05
N GLU A 210 31.79 11.98 44.65
CA GLU A 210 33.11 11.87 44.01
C GLU A 210 33.33 10.60 43.18
N THR A 211 32.39 9.66 43.23
CA THR A 211 32.42 8.34 42.59
C THR A 211 31.20 8.12 41.69
N ASP A 212 31.31 7.17 40.76
CA ASP A 212 30.19 6.69 39.95
C ASP A 212 29.02 6.22 40.85
N VAL A 213 27.81 6.36 40.33
CA VAL A 213 26.56 6.05 41.04
C VAL A 213 25.58 5.33 40.11
N THR A 214 24.72 4.51 40.70
CA THR A 214 23.65 3.80 40.00
C THR A 214 22.32 4.14 40.64
N VAL A 215 21.32 4.43 39.82
CA VAL A 215 19.92 4.55 40.24
C VAL A 215 19.13 3.35 39.74
N TYR A 216 18.13 2.95 40.52
CA TYR A 216 17.35 1.73 40.33
C TYR A 216 15.90 2.07 40.03
N ALA A 217 15.30 1.35 39.09
CA ALA A 217 13.87 1.47 38.83
C ALA A 217 13.04 0.98 40.03
N VAL A 218 12.06 1.78 40.46
CA VAL A 218 11.10 1.40 41.51
C VAL A 218 9.86 0.80 40.84
N TRP A 219 9.57 -0.45 41.17
CA TRP A 219 8.48 -1.23 40.59
C TRP A 219 7.32 -1.37 41.55
N VAL A 220 6.10 -1.19 41.06
CA VAL A 220 4.87 -1.21 41.87
C VAL A 220 3.83 -2.14 41.25
N TYR A 221 3.25 -3.02 42.06
CA TYR A 221 2.10 -3.83 41.70
C TYR A 221 0.87 -2.94 41.51
N GLY A 222 0.22 -3.06 40.34
CA GLY A 222 -1.06 -2.41 40.08
C GLY A 222 -2.19 -2.91 41.00
N ASP A 223 -3.22 -2.08 41.15
CA ASP A 223 -4.50 -2.55 41.70
C ASP A 223 -5.06 -3.67 40.80
N PRO A 224 -5.75 -4.70 41.33
CA PRO A 224 -6.60 -5.55 40.51
C PRO A 224 -7.76 -4.69 40.00
N VAL A 225 -7.66 -4.25 38.74
CA VAL A 225 -8.60 -3.34 38.11
C VAL A 225 -9.92 -4.08 37.87
N ASP A 226 -11.04 -3.51 38.33
CA ASP A 226 -12.34 -3.71 37.69
C ASP A 226 -12.21 -2.93 36.36
N PRO A 227 -12.22 -3.59 35.19
CA PRO A 227 -11.58 -3.04 34.00
C PRO A 227 -12.15 -1.66 33.65
N VAL A 228 -11.29 -0.66 33.76
CA VAL A 228 -11.33 0.45 32.81
C VAL A 228 -10.83 -0.18 31.52
N ASP A 229 -11.70 -0.25 30.51
CA ASP A 229 -11.32 -0.79 29.21
C ASP A 229 -10.02 -0.11 28.74
N PRO A 230 -9.05 -0.86 28.19
CA PRO A 230 -7.89 -0.22 27.56
C PRO A 230 -8.41 0.78 26.51
N PRO A 231 -7.68 1.88 26.23
CA PRO A 231 -8.04 2.73 25.11
C PRO A 231 -8.20 1.85 23.88
N GLU A 232 -9.36 1.93 23.23
CA GLU A 232 -9.66 1.14 22.03
C GLU A 232 -8.53 1.39 21.02
N PRO A 233 -7.92 0.33 20.44
CA PRO A 233 -6.77 0.49 19.57
C PRO A 233 -7.18 1.29 18.32
N PRO A 234 -6.30 2.17 17.81
CA PRO A 234 -6.65 3.12 16.76
C PRO A 234 -7.25 2.42 15.54
N THR A 235 -8.33 2.99 15.01
CA THR A 235 -9.05 2.39 13.87
C THR A 235 -8.46 2.95 12.58
N TRP A 236 -7.92 2.08 11.75
CA TRP A 236 -7.37 2.40 10.44
C TRP A 236 -8.15 1.64 9.35
N ASP A 237 -7.99 2.03 8.09
CA ASP A 237 -8.51 1.27 6.93
C ASP A 237 -7.43 1.18 5.86
N HIS A 238 -6.47 0.29 6.10
CA HIS A 238 -5.37 0.04 5.18
C HIS A 238 -5.89 -0.52 3.86
N SER A 239 -5.38 -0.02 2.73
CA SER A 239 -5.66 -0.59 1.42
C SER A 239 -5.23 -2.06 1.43
N LYS A 240 -6.17 -2.98 1.19
CA LYS A 240 -5.98 -4.43 1.31
C LYS A 240 -6.94 -5.12 0.36
N ASP A 241 -6.49 -6.20 -0.26
CA ASP A 241 -7.39 -7.09 -1.01
C ASP A 241 -7.07 -8.55 -0.78
N LYS A 242 -8.02 -9.36 -1.21
CA LYS A 242 -7.88 -10.80 -1.28
C LYS A 242 -8.60 -11.26 -2.52
N THR A 243 -7.90 -12.04 -3.33
CA THR A 243 -8.40 -12.58 -4.60
C THR A 243 -8.25 -14.10 -4.61
N ALA A 244 -9.02 -14.74 -5.47
CA ALA A 244 -8.95 -16.17 -5.72
C ALA A 244 -9.20 -16.41 -7.21
N THR A 245 -8.45 -17.31 -7.83
CA THR A 245 -8.74 -17.73 -9.22
C THR A 245 -10.08 -18.47 -9.27
N GLU A 246 -10.72 -18.49 -10.44
CA GLU A 246 -11.87 -19.39 -10.65
C GLU A 246 -11.47 -20.85 -10.33
N LEU A 247 -12.43 -21.65 -9.86
CA LEU A 247 -12.20 -23.06 -9.56
C LEU A 247 -11.87 -23.81 -10.85
N ASP A 248 -10.72 -24.48 -10.87
CA ASP A 248 -10.35 -25.34 -11.99
C ASP A 248 -11.26 -26.59 -12.06
N ASN A 249 -11.08 -27.40 -13.10
CA ASN A 249 -11.89 -28.62 -13.30
C ASN A 249 -11.67 -29.72 -12.23
N ASN A 250 -10.65 -29.55 -11.39
CA ASN A 250 -10.36 -30.37 -10.22
C ASN A 250 -10.76 -29.67 -8.90
N PHE A 251 -11.50 -28.55 -8.98
CA PHE A 251 -11.89 -27.68 -7.87
C PHE A 251 -10.74 -27.10 -7.04
N ASN A 252 -9.58 -26.86 -7.66
CA ASN A 252 -8.51 -26.08 -7.05
C ASN A 252 -8.69 -24.58 -7.36
N SER A 253 -8.16 -23.73 -6.48
CA SER A 253 -8.04 -22.29 -6.68
C SER A 253 -6.74 -21.78 -6.06
N ARG A 254 -6.11 -20.76 -6.67
CA ARG A 254 -5.01 -20.02 -6.04
C ARG A 254 -5.58 -18.79 -5.36
N VAL A 255 -5.46 -18.74 -4.03
CA VAL A 255 -5.80 -17.58 -3.19
C VAL A 255 -4.59 -16.67 -3.09
N THR A 256 -4.80 -15.36 -3.11
CA THR A 256 -3.77 -14.34 -2.87
C THR A 256 -4.31 -13.25 -1.94
N LEU A 257 -3.55 -12.91 -0.89
CA LEU A 257 -3.77 -11.75 -0.04
C LEU A 257 -2.76 -10.68 -0.43
N SER A 258 -3.16 -9.42 -0.58
CA SER A 258 -2.26 -8.34 -0.95
C SER A 258 -2.36 -7.14 0.00
N LEU A 259 -1.20 -6.60 0.35
CA LEU A 259 -1.00 -5.41 1.17
C LEU A 259 0.05 -4.50 0.51
N PRO A 260 -0.29 -3.32 -0.04
CA PRO A 260 -1.65 -2.86 -0.34
C PRO A 260 -2.37 -3.72 -1.39
N SER A 261 -3.63 -3.38 -1.68
CA SER A 261 -4.40 -3.98 -2.78
C SER A 261 -3.62 -3.88 -4.10
N ALA A 262 -3.44 -5.00 -4.81
CA ALA A 262 -2.76 -5.07 -6.09
C ALA A 262 -3.70 -4.88 -7.29
N GLU A 263 -5.01 -5.08 -7.09
CA GLU A 263 -6.06 -4.88 -8.11
C GLU A 263 -6.40 -3.39 -8.35
N LYS A 264 -5.75 -2.46 -7.65
CA LYS A 264 -5.99 -1.01 -7.73
C LYS A 264 -4.73 -0.26 -8.13
N GLU A 265 -4.89 0.88 -8.81
CA GLU A 265 -3.76 1.75 -9.12
C GLU A 265 -3.17 2.34 -7.83
N LEU A 266 -1.85 2.24 -7.67
CA LEU A 266 -1.13 2.72 -6.49
C LEU A 266 -0.84 4.22 -6.61
N VAL A 267 -1.92 5.01 -6.62
CA VAL A 267 -1.88 6.47 -6.70
C VAL A 267 -2.12 7.05 -5.30
N SER A 268 -1.44 8.16 -4.97
CA SER A 268 -1.71 8.94 -3.76
C SER A 268 -1.76 10.45 -4.07
N ASP A 269 -2.63 11.19 -3.39
CA ASP A 269 -2.70 12.66 -3.46
C ASP A 269 -2.17 13.28 -2.17
N VAL A 270 -1.21 14.21 -2.26
CA VAL A 270 -0.63 14.91 -1.11
C VAL A 270 -0.84 16.41 -1.26
N VAL A 271 -1.68 17.02 -0.43
CA VAL A 271 -1.99 18.46 -0.49
C VAL A 271 -1.42 19.22 0.71
N PHE A 272 -0.54 20.17 0.43
CA PHE A 272 0.03 21.04 1.46
C PHE A 272 -0.85 22.26 1.72
N VAL A 273 -1.20 22.52 2.98
CA VAL A 273 -1.98 23.69 3.42
C VAL A 273 -1.08 24.65 4.20
N LEU A 274 -0.69 25.74 3.56
CA LEU A 274 0.42 26.59 4.01
C LEU A 274 -0.06 27.95 4.57
N ASP A 275 0.22 28.24 5.85
CA ASP A 275 0.13 29.62 6.33
C ASP A 275 1.29 30.43 5.73
N LYS A 276 1.01 31.42 4.88
CA LYS A 276 2.02 32.36 4.35
C LYS A 276 1.93 33.75 4.96
N SER A 277 1.14 33.90 6.01
CA SER A 277 1.01 35.12 6.80
C SER A 277 2.10 35.24 7.87
N SER A 278 2.58 34.11 8.41
CA SER A 278 3.54 34.05 9.53
C SER A 278 4.67 33.01 9.37
N CYS A 279 4.47 31.90 8.65
CA CYS A 279 5.49 30.85 8.49
C CYS A 279 6.80 31.38 7.90
N LYS A 280 7.91 31.10 8.58
CA LYS A 280 9.27 31.35 8.06
C LYS A 280 9.62 30.34 6.96
N LYS A 281 10.55 30.71 6.07
CA LYS A 281 10.83 30.01 4.81
C LYS A 281 11.35 28.57 4.96
N ASP A 282 11.78 28.20 6.16
CA ASP A 282 12.69 27.08 6.41
C ASP A 282 11.99 25.71 6.39
N VAL A 283 10.78 25.59 6.97
CA VAL A 283 10.00 24.34 7.03
C VAL A 283 9.66 23.78 5.63
N THR A 284 9.49 24.67 4.65
CA THR A 284 9.23 24.27 3.24
C THR A 284 10.46 23.78 2.47
N ASN A 285 11.66 23.73 3.08
CA ASN A 285 12.77 22.97 2.49
C ASN A 285 12.60 21.49 2.82
N ASN A 286 12.36 21.16 4.09
CA ASN A 286 12.15 19.80 4.56
C ASN A 286 10.98 19.12 3.82
N ALA A 287 9.88 19.84 3.58
CA ALA A 287 8.78 19.34 2.74
C ALA A 287 9.20 19.01 1.29
N LEU A 288 10.15 19.75 0.70
CA LEU A 288 10.68 19.45 -0.64
C LEU A 288 11.71 18.31 -0.62
N GLU A 289 12.46 18.16 0.46
CA GLU A 289 13.38 17.04 0.68
C GLU A 289 12.58 15.73 0.85
N MET A 290 11.53 15.76 1.67
CA MET A 290 10.55 14.66 1.83
C MET A 290 9.94 14.23 0.49
N LEU A 291 9.50 15.20 -0.32
CA LEU A 291 8.95 14.93 -1.65
C LEU A 291 10.00 14.41 -2.63
N ALA A 292 11.28 14.77 -2.49
CA ALA A 292 12.35 14.22 -3.31
C ALA A 292 12.61 12.74 -2.98
N ASP A 293 12.60 12.38 -1.70
CA ASP A 293 12.79 11.00 -1.23
C ASP A 293 11.59 10.11 -1.61
N LEU A 294 10.35 10.60 -1.44
CA LEU A 294 9.14 9.93 -1.94
C LEU A 294 9.14 9.77 -3.47
N GLY A 295 9.56 10.80 -4.21
CA GLY A 295 9.68 10.73 -5.67
C GLY A 295 10.74 9.73 -6.14
N ALA A 296 11.82 9.58 -5.36
CA ALA A 296 12.85 8.57 -5.63
C ALA A 296 12.36 7.14 -5.34
N SER A 297 11.53 6.95 -4.31
CA SER A 297 11.10 5.63 -3.86
C SER A 297 10.01 4.99 -4.73
N VAL A 298 9.15 5.80 -5.39
CA VAL A 298 8.10 5.27 -6.31
C VAL A 298 8.59 4.99 -7.73
N LYS A 299 9.79 5.50 -8.09
CA LYS A 299 10.28 5.64 -9.47
C LYS A 299 10.22 4.37 -10.35
N ASP A 300 10.52 3.22 -9.75
CA ASP A 300 10.60 1.93 -10.45
C ASP A 300 9.45 0.96 -10.05
N THR A 301 8.46 1.45 -9.27
CA THR A 301 7.36 0.62 -8.70
C THR A 301 6.08 0.61 -9.53
N GLY A 302 5.91 1.60 -10.42
CA GLY A 302 4.66 1.82 -11.16
C GLY A 302 3.59 2.63 -10.39
N ALA A 303 3.83 2.95 -9.12
CA ALA A 303 3.02 3.88 -8.35
C ALA A 303 3.20 5.34 -8.79
N SER A 304 2.26 6.21 -8.43
CA SER A 304 2.38 7.67 -8.64
C SER A 304 1.90 8.47 -7.43
N ILE A 305 2.45 9.68 -7.29
CA ILE A 305 2.08 10.62 -6.24
C ILE A 305 1.80 11.96 -6.91
N LYS A 306 0.60 12.51 -6.70
CA LYS A 306 0.24 13.87 -7.13
C LYS A 306 0.35 14.81 -5.94
N VAL A 307 0.99 15.95 -6.14
CA VAL A 307 1.18 16.96 -5.08
C VAL A 307 0.42 18.23 -5.42
N GLY A 308 -0.42 18.68 -4.49
CA GLY A 308 -1.11 19.97 -4.51
C GLY A 308 -0.59 20.92 -3.44
N ALA A 309 -0.83 22.21 -3.61
CA ALA A 309 -0.47 23.21 -2.59
C ALA A 309 -1.47 24.36 -2.53
N VAL A 310 -2.01 24.59 -1.35
CA VAL A 310 -2.90 25.71 -1.00
C VAL A 310 -2.17 26.65 -0.07
N GLN A 311 -2.22 27.95 -0.34
CA GLN A 311 -1.73 28.99 0.57
C GLN A 311 -2.88 29.81 1.11
N PHE A 312 -2.87 30.12 2.41
CA PHE A 312 -3.90 30.97 3.01
C PHE A 312 -3.32 32.20 3.71
N ALA A 313 -4.09 33.29 3.66
CA ALA A 313 -3.88 34.50 4.43
C ALA A 313 -5.22 35.25 4.58
N GLY A 314 -6.19 34.62 5.24
CA GLY A 314 -7.57 35.10 5.37
C GLY A 314 -8.51 34.48 4.32
N ARG A 315 -8.07 34.40 3.07
CA ARG A 315 -8.63 33.53 2.02
C ARG A 315 -7.57 32.57 1.50
N ALA A 316 -8.00 31.43 0.99
CA ALA A 316 -7.15 30.45 0.34
C ALA A 316 -6.89 30.79 -1.13
N VAL A 317 -5.75 30.31 -1.64
CA VAL A 317 -5.35 30.37 -3.05
C VAL A 317 -4.66 29.05 -3.38
N VAL A 318 -5.15 28.34 -4.40
CA VAL A 318 -4.44 27.22 -5.00
C VAL A 318 -3.15 27.76 -5.63
N SER A 319 -2.01 27.33 -5.08
CA SER A 319 -0.66 27.73 -5.50
C SER A 319 0.04 26.65 -6.33
N CYS A 320 -0.42 25.40 -6.21
CA CYS A 320 -0.17 24.30 -7.14
C CYS A 320 -1.43 23.44 -7.21
N GLU A 321 -1.95 23.21 -8.41
CA GLU A 321 -2.93 22.15 -8.67
C GLU A 321 -2.28 20.78 -8.42
N LEU A 322 -3.06 19.72 -8.23
CA LEU A 322 -2.53 18.34 -8.17
C LEU A 322 -1.63 18.06 -9.39
N THR A 323 -0.35 17.87 -9.13
CA THR A 323 0.71 17.73 -10.14
C THR A 323 1.57 16.52 -9.83
N GLU A 324 1.81 15.68 -10.83
CA GLU A 324 2.69 14.51 -10.72
C GLU A 324 4.06 14.83 -10.12
N LEU A 325 4.43 14.07 -9.09
CA LEU A 325 5.68 14.17 -8.37
C LEU A 325 6.83 13.70 -9.26
N THR A 326 7.55 14.67 -9.82
CA THR A 326 8.65 14.43 -10.76
C THR A 326 9.84 15.32 -10.43
N ASP A 327 11.04 14.87 -10.79
CA ASP A 327 12.29 15.63 -10.66
C ASP A 327 12.16 17.07 -11.23
N GLU A 328 11.39 17.26 -12.32
CA GLU A 328 11.13 18.57 -12.93
C GLU A 328 10.14 19.43 -12.11
N ALA A 329 9.12 18.84 -11.50
CA ALA A 329 8.11 19.56 -10.73
C ALA A 329 8.64 20.06 -9.36
N ILE A 330 9.57 19.33 -8.74
CA ILE A 330 10.22 19.69 -7.46
C ILE A 330 11.49 20.55 -7.61
N ALA A 331 12.09 20.60 -8.80
CA ALA A 331 13.26 21.44 -9.06
C ALA A 331 12.94 22.94 -8.95
N GLU A 332 13.97 23.77 -8.76
CA GLU A 332 13.82 25.24 -8.69
C GLU A 332 13.14 25.79 -9.95
N GLY A 333 11.92 26.31 -9.80
CA GLY A 333 11.10 26.82 -10.89
C GLY A 333 10.01 25.86 -11.40
N GLY A 334 10.00 24.60 -10.94
CA GLY A 334 8.93 23.63 -11.16
C GLY A 334 7.62 23.99 -10.46
N ALA A 335 6.52 23.32 -10.81
CA ALA A 335 5.18 23.63 -10.32
C ALA A 335 5.05 23.45 -8.80
N ILE A 336 5.42 22.28 -8.28
CA ILE A 336 5.36 21.94 -6.85
C ILE A 336 6.29 22.87 -6.06
N HIS A 337 7.55 23.04 -6.52
CA HIS A 337 8.50 23.97 -5.92
C HIS A 337 7.91 25.39 -5.82
N ASN A 338 7.33 25.92 -6.90
CA ASN A 338 6.77 27.26 -6.89
C ASN A 338 5.54 27.36 -5.99
N GLY A 339 4.67 26.34 -5.95
CA GLY A 339 3.51 26.28 -5.07
C GLY A 339 3.90 26.28 -3.58
N LEU A 340 4.95 25.56 -3.19
CA LEU A 340 5.42 25.55 -1.80
C LEU A 340 6.20 26.81 -1.41
N LYS A 341 6.99 27.39 -2.34
CA LYS A 341 7.98 28.46 -2.03
C LYS A 341 7.54 29.88 -2.40
N THR A 342 6.71 30.08 -3.41
CA THR A 342 6.36 31.41 -3.93
C THR A 342 5.13 31.93 -3.21
N GLN A 343 5.23 33.09 -2.54
CA GLN A 343 4.09 33.69 -1.85
C GLN A 343 3.01 34.16 -2.84
N ALA A 344 1.86 33.47 -2.85
CA ALA A 344 0.69 33.75 -3.67
C ALA A 344 -0.32 34.68 -2.97
N THR A 345 -0.31 34.74 -1.63
CA THR A 345 -1.26 35.54 -0.83
C THR A 345 -0.59 36.20 0.38
N SER A 346 -1.18 37.28 0.90
CA SER A 346 -0.63 38.05 2.03
C SER A 346 -1.71 38.86 2.76
N GLY A 347 -1.74 38.79 4.09
CA GLY A 347 -2.50 39.72 4.95
C GLY A 347 -3.83 39.17 5.49
N GLY A 348 -3.77 38.48 6.62
CA GLY A 348 -4.89 37.74 7.23
C GLY A 348 -4.41 36.35 7.64
N THR A 349 -5.20 35.59 8.40
CA THR A 349 -4.95 34.15 8.64
C THR A 349 -6.26 33.45 8.99
N ASN A 350 -6.51 32.34 8.28
CA ASN A 350 -7.75 31.59 8.24
C ASN A 350 -7.41 30.16 7.78
N LEU A 351 -7.09 29.28 8.73
CA LEU A 351 -6.74 27.90 8.43
C LEU A 351 -7.92 27.12 7.83
N GLN A 352 -9.15 27.39 8.30
CA GLN A 352 -10.37 26.77 7.76
C GLN A 352 -10.47 26.95 6.23
N ALA A 353 -10.22 28.15 5.71
CA ALA A 353 -10.25 28.38 4.26
C ALA A 353 -9.19 27.54 3.52
N GLY A 354 -8.00 27.36 4.11
CA GLY A 354 -6.95 26.52 3.54
C GLY A 354 -7.36 25.04 3.48
N LEU A 355 -7.92 24.52 4.57
CA LEU A 355 -8.42 23.15 4.67
C LEU A 355 -9.58 22.90 3.69
N LEU A 356 -10.56 23.80 3.63
CA LEU A 356 -11.70 23.68 2.69
C LEU A 356 -11.28 23.70 1.22
N GLU A 357 -10.21 24.42 0.85
CA GLU A 357 -9.72 24.42 -0.53
C GLU A 357 -8.89 23.16 -0.85
N ALA A 358 -8.15 22.62 0.14
CA ALA A 358 -7.51 21.31 0.02
C ALA A 358 -8.54 20.18 -0.09
N GLN A 359 -9.61 20.24 0.70
CA GLN A 359 -10.77 19.34 0.60
C GLN A 359 -11.34 19.35 -0.82
N LYS A 360 -11.68 20.53 -1.38
CA LYS A 360 -12.18 20.63 -2.76
C LYS A 360 -11.23 20.03 -3.80
N MET A 361 -9.92 20.21 -3.61
CA MET A 361 -8.90 19.68 -4.50
C MET A 361 -8.85 18.14 -4.45
N LEU A 362 -8.83 17.56 -3.25
CA LEU A 362 -8.85 16.12 -2.99
C LEU A 362 -10.19 15.45 -3.35
N GLU A 363 -11.30 16.18 -3.22
CA GLU A 363 -12.62 15.73 -3.65
C GLU A 363 -12.81 15.80 -5.17
N ALA A 364 -12.06 16.66 -5.88
CA ALA A 364 -12.13 16.75 -7.33
C ALA A 364 -11.50 15.52 -8.02
N ASP A 365 -10.49 14.92 -7.38
CA ASP A 365 -9.91 13.67 -7.84
C ASP A 365 -10.72 12.46 -7.31
N LYS A 366 -11.23 11.67 -8.27
CA LYS A 366 -12.08 10.49 -8.01
C LYS A 366 -11.41 9.17 -8.39
N ASP A 367 -10.17 9.23 -8.87
CA ASP A 367 -9.41 8.06 -9.28
C ASP A 367 -8.51 7.57 -8.11
N VAL A 368 -8.33 8.40 -7.07
CA VAL A 368 -7.61 8.07 -5.83
C VAL A 368 -8.57 7.72 -4.69
N GLU A 369 -8.30 6.62 -3.98
CA GLU A 369 -9.04 6.21 -2.78
C GLU A 369 -8.87 7.23 -1.65
N ASP A 370 -9.89 7.43 -0.82
CA ASP A 370 -9.85 8.45 0.22
C ASP A 370 -8.77 8.17 1.30
N SER A 371 -8.48 6.90 1.61
CA SER A 371 -7.32 6.48 2.45
C SER A 371 -5.94 6.64 1.80
N ARG A 372 -5.87 7.18 0.58
CA ARG A 372 -4.61 7.53 -0.12
C ARG A 372 -4.48 9.03 -0.34
N LYS A 373 -5.27 9.82 0.40
CA LYS A 373 -5.28 11.28 0.36
C LYS A 373 -4.72 11.85 1.66
N TYR A 374 -3.71 12.69 1.50
CA TYR A 374 -2.90 13.23 2.60
C TYR A 374 -3.02 14.76 2.63
N VAL A 375 -3.32 15.32 3.80
CA VAL A 375 -3.38 16.77 4.04
C VAL A 375 -2.28 17.16 5.01
N ILE A 376 -1.26 17.88 4.53
CA ILE A 376 -0.14 18.34 5.35
C ILE A 376 -0.29 19.85 5.61
N VAL A 377 -0.76 20.20 6.79
CA VAL A 377 -0.86 21.59 7.25
C VAL A 377 0.50 22.07 7.74
N ILE A 378 0.96 23.22 7.28
CA ILE A 378 2.16 23.91 7.79
C ILE A 378 1.74 25.27 8.33
N THR A 379 1.72 25.43 9.65
CA THR A 379 1.08 26.58 10.33
C THR A 379 1.73 26.93 11.67
N ASP A 380 1.57 28.17 12.13
CA ASP A 380 1.89 28.57 13.51
C ASP A 380 0.71 28.36 14.48
N GLY A 381 -0.42 27.84 13.99
CA GLY A 381 -1.66 27.60 14.75
C GLY A 381 -2.48 28.86 15.07
N LEU A 382 -2.01 30.08 14.75
CA LEU A 382 -2.65 31.35 15.16
C LEU A 382 -3.67 31.88 14.15
N THR A 383 -4.65 31.04 13.77
CA THR A 383 -5.78 31.44 12.94
C THR A 383 -6.74 32.40 13.67
N ARG A 384 -7.33 33.39 12.96
CA ARG A 384 -8.18 34.44 13.59
C ARG A 384 -9.39 34.91 12.78
N GLN A 385 -9.53 34.41 11.56
CA GLN A 385 -10.65 34.65 10.66
C GLN A 385 -11.23 33.28 10.25
N PHE A 386 -12.50 33.27 9.86
CA PHE A 386 -13.22 32.06 9.45
C PHE A 386 -14.21 32.42 8.34
N LEU A 387 -14.78 31.43 7.65
CA LEU A 387 -15.80 31.64 6.62
C LEU A 387 -17.20 31.41 7.19
N ALA A 388 -18.18 32.16 6.67
CA ALA A 388 -19.59 31.91 6.97
C ALA A 388 -20.17 30.80 6.09
N GLU A 389 -20.92 29.87 6.70
CA GLU A 389 -21.80 28.91 6.00
C GLU A 389 -23.03 29.61 5.39
N ASP A 390 -22.82 30.51 4.43
CA ASP A 390 -23.86 31.32 3.78
C ASP A 390 -24.30 30.79 2.40
N GLY A 391 -23.69 29.72 1.92
CA GLY A 391 -23.96 29.11 0.62
C GLY A 391 -23.33 29.84 -0.57
N THR A 392 -22.41 30.78 -0.34
CA THR A 392 -21.54 31.33 -1.39
C THR A 392 -20.33 30.43 -1.62
N GLN A 393 -19.78 30.46 -2.84
CA GLN A 393 -18.69 29.55 -3.26
C GLN A 393 -17.37 29.75 -2.49
N ASP A 394 -17.12 30.97 -2.02
CA ASP A 394 -15.87 31.37 -1.35
C ASP A 394 -16.07 31.74 0.14
N GLY A 395 -17.34 31.77 0.61
CA GLY A 395 -17.74 32.23 1.94
C GLY A 395 -17.59 33.74 2.16
N THR A 396 -18.47 34.34 2.98
CA THR A 396 -18.17 35.66 3.58
C THR A 396 -17.05 35.48 4.60
N LEU A 397 -16.00 36.32 4.52
CA LEU A 397 -14.88 36.30 5.47
C LEU A 397 -15.30 37.00 6.77
N MET A 398 -15.25 36.28 7.89
CA MET A 398 -15.76 36.72 9.18
C MET A 398 -14.64 36.88 10.22
N ALA A 399 -14.88 37.78 11.18
CA ALA A 399 -14.13 37.84 12.43
C ALA A 399 -15.06 38.15 13.63
N ILE A 400 -14.62 37.77 14.83
CA ILE A 400 -15.22 38.24 16.08
C ILE A 400 -14.48 39.49 16.55
N TYR A 401 -15.23 40.50 16.97
CA TYR A 401 -14.69 41.75 17.50
C TYR A 401 -14.86 41.81 19.03
N ASN A 402 -13.77 42.05 19.74
CA ASN A 402 -13.74 42.18 21.20
C ASN A 402 -13.30 43.58 21.64
N GLY A 403 -13.86 44.02 22.76
CA GLY A 403 -13.30 45.07 23.61
C GLY A 403 -13.65 46.50 23.21
N LEU A 404 -13.50 47.43 24.15
CA LEU A 404 -13.48 48.86 23.88
C LEU A 404 -12.25 49.45 24.55
N ASP A 405 -11.47 50.27 23.84
CA ASP A 405 -10.44 51.07 24.51
C ASP A 405 -11.02 51.98 25.63
N ALA A 406 -10.14 52.50 26.49
CA ALA A 406 -10.56 53.27 27.67
C ALA A 406 -11.38 54.54 27.34
N ASP A 407 -11.36 54.98 26.08
CA ASP A 407 -12.12 56.12 25.56
C ASP A 407 -13.43 55.69 24.84
N GLY A 408 -13.67 54.39 24.66
CA GLY A 408 -14.87 53.81 24.06
C GLY A 408 -14.94 53.93 22.54
N GLY A 409 -13.80 54.06 21.86
CA GLY A 409 -13.71 54.46 20.45
C GLY A 409 -13.36 53.36 19.44
N ARG A 410 -12.91 52.18 19.89
CA ARG A 410 -12.35 51.12 19.02
C ARG A 410 -12.63 49.71 19.54
N VAL A 411 -12.85 48.75 18.64
CA VAL A 411 -12.92 47.31 18.94
C VAL A 411 -11.84 46.55 18.16
N TRP A 412 -11.40 45.38 18.63
CA TRP A 412 -10.33 44.59 18.00
C TRP A 412 -10.86 43.29 17.40
N GLY A 413 -10.65 43.12 16.09
CA GLY A 413 -10.76 41.85 15.36
C GLY A 413 -9.38 41.23 15.11
N SER A 414 -8.48 41.35 16.09
CA SER A 414 -7.09 40.92 16.02
C SER A 414 -6.69 40.15 17.30
N PRO A 415 -5.60 39.36 17.28
CA PRO A 415 -5.19 38.53 18.42
C PRO A 415 -4.88 39.34 19.68
N SER A 416 -4.47 40.59 19.53
CA SER A 416 -4.26 41.53 20.65
C SER A 416 -5.48 41.68 21.57
N GLY A 417 -6.69 41.70 21.01
CA GLY A 417 -7.92 41.74 21.82
C GLY A 417 -8.11 40.46 22.65
N TRP A 418 -7.76 39.31 22.07
CA TRP A 418 -7.77 38.01 22.73
C TRP A 418 -6.74 37.92 23.87
N CYS A 419 -5.50 38.37 23.64
CA CYS A 419 -4.45 38.41 24.67
C CYS A 419 -4.90 39.23 25.88
N VAL A 420 -5.40 40.45 25.65
CA VAL A 420 -5.84 41.35 26.71
C VAL A 420 -7.05 40.79 27.47
N ALA A 421 -8.00 40.15 26.80
CA ALA A 421 -9.15 39.52 27.44
C ALA A 421 -8.76 38.36 28.37
N ASN A 422 -7.77 37.56 27.98
CA ASN A 422 -7.24 36.45 28.77
C ASN A 422 -6.16 36.86 29.80
N GLY A 423 -5.79 38.14 29.86
CA GLY A 423 -4.80 38.67 30.81
C GLY A 423 -3.33 38.43 30.41
N PHE A 424 -3.08 38.02 29.16
CA PHE A 424 -1.75 37.89 28.60
C PHE A 424 -1.20 39.23 28.09
N VAL A 425 0.12 39.31 27.92
CA VAL A 425 0.78 40.42 27.22
C VAL A 425 0.45 40.33 25.73
N ASP A 426 0.24 41.46 25.05
CA ASP A 426 0.02 41.50 23.60
C ASP A 426 1.20 40.84 22.85
N GLY A 427 0.90 39.89 21.97
CA GLY A 427 1.90 39.03 21.31
C GLY A 427 2.36 37.82 22.12
N VAL A 428 1.78 37.55 23.30
CA VAL A 428 1.97 36.30 24.06
C VAL A 428 0.66 35.52 24.04
N TYR A 429 0.71 34.30 23.51
CA TYR A 429 -0.42 33.39 23.32
C TYR A 429 -0.20 32.16 24.21
N GLY A 430 -0.43 32.31 25.51
CA GLY A 430 -0.47 31.19 26.46
C GLY A 430 -1.81 30.47 26.41
N ILE A 431 -1.91 29.26 26.95
CA ILE A 431 -3.20 28.55 27.06
C ILE A 431 -4.03 29.16 28.21
N PRO A 432 -5.26 29.66 27.99
CA PRO A 432 -6.09 30.22 29.07
C PRO A 432 -6.40 29.17 30.16
N GLY A 433 -5.90 29.42 31.37
CA GLY A 433 -6.01 28.46 32.49
C GLY A 433 -4.88 27.41 32.54
N GLY A 434 -4.02 27.35 31.52
CA GLY A 434 -2.85 26.46 31.48
C GLY A 434 -3.13 25.00 31.09
N ASP A 435 -4.33 24.69 30.63
CA ASP A 435 -4.79 23.35 30.28
C ASP A 435 -5.59 23.39 28.97
N TRP A 436 -5.15 22.63 27.96
CA TRP A 436 -5.73 22.68 26.61
C TRP A 436 -7.17 22.18 26.59
N ASP A 437 -7.44 21.02 27.19
CA ASP A 437 -8.77 20.38 27.14
C ASP A 437 -9.83 21.24 27.85
N THR A 438 -9.51 21.80 29.01
CA THR A 438 -10.41 22.70 29.73
C THR A 438 -10.69 23.97 28.93
N TYR A 439 -9.66 24.56 28.31
CA TYR A 439 -9.80 25.71 27.43
C TYR A 439 -10.68 25.37 26.21
N TYR A 440 -10.37 24.29 25.50
CA TYR A 440 -11.03 23.96 24.25
C TYR A 440 -12.48 23.48 24.45
N ALA A 441 -12.78 22.80 25.57
CA ALA A 441 -14.15 22.53 25.99
C ALA A 441 -14.95 23.82 26.25
N ALA A 442 -14.34 24.84 26.85
CA ALA A 442 -14.97 26.15 27.06
C ALA A 442 -15.19 26.91 25.73
N VAL A 443 -14.24 26.83 24.79
CA VAL A 443 -14.39 27.35 23.42
C VAL A 443 -15.59 26.71 22.73
N LYS A 444 -15.66 25.37 22.68
CA LYS A 444 -16.78 24.62 22.07
C LYS A 444 -18.14 25.02 22.68
N ALA A 445 -18.22 25.16 24.01
CA ALA A 445 -19.44 25.60 24.69
C ALA A 445 -19.83 27.06 24.42
N ASN A 446 -18.85 27.97 24.32
CA ASN A 446 -19.09 29.37 23.99
C ASN A 446 -19.53 29.55 22.54
N VAL A 447 -18.87 28.87 21.60
CA VAL A 447 -19.24 28.86 20.17
C VAL A 447 -20.69 28.38 19.98
N ALA A 448 -21.06 27.24 20.55
CA ALA A 448 -22.41 26.68 20.44
C ALA A 448 -23.51 27.59 21.03
N LYS A 449 -23.15 28.42 22.02
CA LYS A 449 -24.05 29.39 22.67
C LYS A 449 -24.19 30.69 21.87
N ASP A 450 -23.08 31.22 21.36
CA ASP A 450 -23.03 32.53 20.70
C ASP A 450 -23.45 32.45 19.22
N GLY A 451 -23.14 31.33 18.55
CA GLY A 451 -23.29 31.18 17.11
C GLY A 451 -22.64 32.34 16.35
N ASN A 452 -23.32 32.84 15.32
CA ASN A 452 -22.84 33.99 14.54
C ASN A 452 -23.25 35.36 15.15
N THR A 453 -23.69 35.44 16.41
CA THR A 453 -24.19 36.70 17.01
C THR A 453 -23.15 37.82 17.00
N TYR A 454 -21.88 37.50 17.25
CA TYR A 454 -20.76 38.46 17.30
C TYR A 454 -19.85 38.39 16.07
N ALA A 455 -20.25 37.64 15.04
CA ALA A 455 -19.48 37.47 13.81
C ALA A 455 -19.85 38.57 12.81
N HIS A 456 -18.85 39.27 12.28
CA HIS A 456 -19.05 40.32 11.28
C HIS A 456 -18.09 40.20 10.10
N ASP A 457 -18.54 40.71 8.96
CA ASP A 457 -17.80 40.75 7.69
C ASP A 457 -16.48 41.53 7.85
N TYR A 458 -15.37 40.82 7.72
CA TYR A 458 -14.03 41.38 7.90
C TYR A 458 -13.64 42.35 6.77
N ASP A 459 -14.14 42.16 5.55
CA ASP A 459 -13.84 43.06 4.44
C ASP A 459 -14.53 44.43 4.61
N VAL A 460 -15.64 44.47 5.36
CA VAL A 460 -16.35 45.70 5.76
C VAL A 460 -15.67 46.39 6.96
N TYR A 461 -15.27 45.63 7.98
CA TYR A 461 -14.87 46.18 9.28
C TYR A 461 -13.35 46.22 9.54
N GLY A 462 -12.55 45.39 8.85
CA GLY A 462 -11.10 45.32 8.99
C GLY A 462 -10.63 44.82 10.37
N SER A 463 -9.34 44.98 10.71
CA SER A 463 -8.78 44.46 11.97
C SER A 463 -9.14 45.26 13.22
N THR A 464 -9.44 46.55 13.08
CA THR A 464 -9.56 47.49 14.21
C THR A 464 -10.54 48.63 13.87
N PRO A 465 -11.84 48.34 13.69
CA PRO A 465 -12.84 49.36 13.39
C PRO A 465 -13.02 50.37 14.53
N GLU A 466 -13.28 51.62 14.16
CA GLU A 466 -13.37 52.76 15.09
C GLU A 466 -14.57 53.68 14.81
N GLY A 467 -15.02 54.39 15.86
CA GLY A 467 -16.08 55.38 15.77
C GLY A 467 -17.42 54.82 15.27
N GLU A 468 -18.00 55.44 14.24
CA GLU A 468 -19.27 54.99 13.64
C GLU A 468 -19.14 53.66 12.87
N ASN A 469 -17.91 53.17 12.61
CA ASN A 469 -17.67 51.89 11.91
C ASN A 469 -17.57 50.70 12.86
N ILE A 470 -17.88 50.84 14.16
CA ILE A 470 -17.85 49.70 15.09
C ILE A 470 -19.01 48.73 14.79
N PRO A 471 -18.76 47.43 14.54
CA PRO A 471 -19.80 46.43 14.35
C PRO A 471 -20.62 46.24 15.63
N VAL A 472 -21.94 46.05 15.52
CA VAL A 472 -22.84 45.82 16.66
C VAL A 472 -23.74 44.60 16.39
N PRO A 473 -23.82 43.61 17.31
CA PRO A 473 -23.14 43.55 18.61
C PRO A 473 -21.69 43.04 18.49
N TYR A 474 -20.80 43.55 19.34
CA TYR A 474 -19.44 43.04 19.55
C TYR A 474 -19.32 42.47 20.96
N VAL A 475 -18.27 41.68 21.24
CA VAL A 475 -18.04 41.09 22.57
C VAL A 475 -17.50 42.17 23.53
N PRO A 476 -18.19 42.50 24.64
CA PRO A 476 -17.70 43.51 25.59
C PRO A 476 -16.41 43.09 26.29
N GLN A 477 -15.53 44.05 26.62
CA GLN A 477 -14.34 43.79 27.44
C GLN A 477 -14.69 43.62 28.93
N GLY A 478 -14.06 42.66 29.59
CA GLY A 478 -14.10 42.46 31.03
C GLY A 478 -14.29 40.99 31.43
N GLU A 479 -14.70 40.74 32.67
CA GLU A 479 -14.92 39.37 33.18
C GLU A 479 -15.92 38.55 32.35
N THR A 480 -16.83 39.21 31.63
CA THR A 480 -17.79 38.57 30.72
C THR A 480 -17.21 38.20 29.36
N SER A 481 -16.02 38.69 28.97
CA SER A 481 -15.40 38.32 27.68
C SER A 481 -15.12 36.82 27.61
N LEU A 482 -14.69 36.22 28.72
CA LEU A 482 -14.37 34.79 28.83
C LEU A 482 -15.61 33.89 28.77
N THR A 483 -16.81 34.46 28.84
CA THR A 483 -18.07 33.74 28.59
C THR A 483 -18.52 33.85 27.13
N HIS A 484 -17.65 34.21 26.20
CA HIS A 484 -17.94 34.28 24.77
C HIS A 484 -16.76 33.75 23.95
N ALA A 485 -17.03 33.32 22.71
CA ALA A 485 -15.97 32.93 21.79
C ALA A 485 -15.36 34.20 21.16
N LEU A 486 -14.06 34.40 21.32
CA LEU A 486 -13.29 35.49 20.75
C LEU A 486 -12.71 35.11 19.37
N CYS A 487 -11.87 35.97 18.78
CA CYS A 487 -11.40 35.80 17.39
C CYS A 487 -10.55 34.53 17.17
N LEU A 488 -9.60 34.22 18.06
CA LEU A 488 -8.82 32.98 17.98
C LEU A 488 -9.73 31.78 18.28
N ASP A 489 -10.47 31.80 19.40
CA ASP A 489 -11.38 30.72 19.83
C ASP A 489 -12.30 30.22 18.68
N ARG A 490 -12.97 31.16 18.00
CA ARG A 490 -13.91 30.84 16.91
C ARG A 490 -13.21 30.32 15.67
N ALA A 491 -12.02 30.84 15.34
CA ALA A 491 -11.27 30.45 14.15
C ALA A 491 -10.53 29.11 14.34
N ILE A 492 -10.06 28.81 15.56
CA ILE A 492 -9.53 27.50 15.95
C ILE A 492 -10.65 26.45 15.83
N TYR A 493 -11.82 26.73 16.41
CA TYR A 493 -12.98 25.82 16.33
C TYR A 493 -13.41 25.51 14.89
N GLU A 494 -13.48 26.52 14.03
CA GLU A 494 -13.86 26.33 12.62
C GLU A 494 -12.78 25.62 11.80
N ALA A 495 -11.50 25.68 12.21
CA ALA A 495 -10.43 24.90 11.59
C ALA A 495 -10.42 23.43 12.07
N ASP A 496 -10.52 23.19 13.38
CA ASP A 496 -10.71 21.86 13.99
C ASP A 496 -11.88 21.11 13.34
N LYS A 497 -13.04 21.77 13.21
CA LYS A 497 -14.21 21.19 12.56
C LYS A 497 -13.89 20.61 11.16
N VAL A 498 -13.22 21.38 10.30
CA VAL A 498 -12.91 20.92 8.93
C VAL A 498 -11.80 19.87 8.93
N TYR A 499 -10.83 19.97 9.84
CA TYR A 499 -9.78 18.97 10.00
C TYR A 499 -10.37 17.61 10.39
N SER A 500 -11.22 17.56 11.42
CA SER A 500 -11.92 16.33 11.81
C SER A 500 -12.95 15.85 10.79
N GLU A 501 -13.48 16.71 9.93
CA GLU A 501 -14.31 16.30 8.78
C GLU A 501 -13.47 15.61 7.69
N LEU A 502 -12.18 15.95 7.54
CA LEU A 502 -11.24 15.27 6.63
C LEU A 502 -10.78 13.93 7.20
N GLU A 503 -10.44 13.87 8.49
CA GLU A 503 -10.12 12.60 9.18
C GLU A 503 -11.31 11.63 9.15
N ALA A 504 -12.53 12.13 9.41
CA ALA A 504 -13.76 11.33 9.30
C ALA A 504 -14.13 10.95 7.85
N ALA A 505 -13.53 11.60 6.85
CA ALA A 505 -13.58 11.21 5.45
C ALA A 505 -12.46 10.22 5.07
N ASN A 506 -11.73 9.68 6.06
CA ASN A 506 -10.62 8.73 5.91
C ASN A 506 -9.35 9.33 5.27
N TYR A 507 -9.14 10.65 5.34
CA TYR A 507 -7.92 11.28 4.84
C TYR A 507 -6.85 11.32 5.94
N HIS A 508 -5.61 11.00 5.57
CA HIS A 508 -4.47 11.13 6.48
C HIS A 508 -4.16 12.62 6.68
N CYS A 509 -4.36 13.14 7.89
CA CYS A 509 -4.19 14.56 8.20
C CYS A 509 -3.01 14.75 9.16
N TYR A 510 -2.12 15.70 8.86
CA TYR A 510 -1.01 16.06 9.74
C TYR A 510 -0.85 17.57 9.85
N ALA A 511 -0.51 18.06 11.03
CA ALA A 511 -0.20 19.45 11.28
C ALA A 511 1.25 19.64 11.76
N VAL A 512 2.07 20.32 10.96
CA VAL A 512 3.46 20.67 11.26
C VAL A 512 3.53 22.09 11.81
N PHE A 513 4.03 22.21 13.05
CA PHE A 513 4.18 23.50 13.73
C PHE A 513 5.36 24.29 13.14
N ALA A 514 5.08 25.49 12.62
CA ALA A 514 5.98 26.26 11.79
C ALA A 514 6.41 27.62 12.41
N ASP A 515 6.51 27.67 13.74
CA ASP A 515 7.00 28.81 14.51
C ASP A 515 8.12 28.39 15.48
N ASP A 516 9.10 29.27 15.67
CA ASP A 516 10.25 29.09 16.57
C ASP A 516 10.11 29.96 17.84
N SER A 517 8.99 30.68 18.00
CA SER A 517 8.77 31.60 19.10
C SER A 517 8.42 30.90 20.42
N THR A 518 9.05 31.33 21.52
CA THR A 518 8.70 30.88 22.88
C THR A 518 7.47 31.60 23.45
N THR A 519 6.63 32.19 22.58
CA THR A 519 5.49 33.04 22.93
C THR A 519 4.17 32.53 22.38
N ASN A 520 4.19 31.41 21.66
CA ASN A 520 3.05 30.83 20.96
C ASN A 520 2.72 29.41 21.48
N GLU A 521 2.47 29.30 22.78
CA GLU A 521 2.08 28.04 23.42
C GLU A 521 0.69 27.57 22.94
N LEU A 522 -0.22 28.52 22.68
CA LEU A 522 -1.57 28.25 22.19
C LEU A 522 -1.58 27.64 20.79
N GLY A 523 -0.86 28.24 19.84
CA GLY A 523 -0.81 27.75 18.46
C GLY A 523 -0.07 26.41 18.38
N LYS A 524 0.97 26.24 19.21
CA LYS A 524 1.65 24.96 19.36
C LYS A 524 0.71 23.87 19.89
N ALA A 525 0.01 24.13 21.01
CA ALA A 525 -0.93 23.18 21.61
C ALA A 525 -2.10 22.86 20.68
N PHE A 526 -2.55 23.80 19.84
CA PHE A 526 -3.54 23.52 18.80
C PHE A 526 -3.00 22.54 17.74
N VAL A 527 -1.79 22.76 17.25
CA VAL A 527 -1.16 21.88 16.26
C VAL A 527 -0.86 20.49 16.84
N GLU A 528 -0.40 20.40 18.09
CA GLU A 528 -0.24 19.12 18.79
C GLU A 528 -1.59 18.41 18.96
N TYR A 529 -2.66 19.14 19.32
CA TYR A 529 -4.02 18.58 19.41
C TYR A 529 -4.57 18.07 18.06
N LEU A 530 -4.24 18.70 16.93
CA LEU A 530 -4.58 18.20 15.59
C LEU A 530 -3.79 16.92 15.18
N ASN A 531 -2.83 16.49 16.00
CA ASN A 531 -2.07 15.24 15.82
C ASN A 531 -2.28 14.28 17.02
N ASP A 532 -3.45 14.33 17.67
CA ASP A 532 -3.76 13.55 18.90
C ASP A 532 -2.72 13.71 20.04
N GLY A 533 -2.13 14.91 20.16
CA GLY A 533 -1.10 15.24 21.14
C GLY A 533 0.33 14.97 20.68
N SER A 534 0.53 14.47 19.45
CA SER A 534 1.85 14.13 18.91
C SER A 534 2.57 15.33 18.30
N VAL A 535 3.90 15.34 18.43
CA VAL A 535 4.77 16.27 17.70
C VAL A 535 5.28 15.54 16.47
N LEU A 536 4.76 15.89 15.29
CA LEU A 536 5.17 15.31 14.02
C LEU A 536 6.29 16.11 13.35
N ASP A 537 7.21 15.40 12.71
CA ASP A 537 8.14 15.93 11.73
C ASP A 537 7.91 15.31 10.35
N PHE A 538 8.69 15.74 9.34
CA PHE A 538 8.54 15.22 7.98
C PHE A 538 9.06 13.79 7.82
N ASP A 539 9.92 13.28 8.70
CA ASP A 539 10.43 11.90 8.61
C ASP A 539 9.30 10.93 9.05
N MET A 540 8.55 11.29 10.09
CA MET A 540 7.33 10.57 10.50
C MET A 540 6.26 10.60 9.39
N ILE A 541 5.96 11.77 8.84
CA ILE A 541 4.98 11.93 7.75
C ILE A 541 5.43 11.17 6.48
N GLN A 542 6.73 11.16 6.18
CA GLN A 542 7.28 10.39 5.06
C GLN A 542 7.06 8.89 5.24
N ASN A 543 7.30 8.37 6.46
CA ASN A 543 7.13 6.95 6.74
C ASN A 543 5.67 6.53 6.66
N ASP A 544 4.71 7.35 7.14
CA ASP A 544 3.27 7.06 7.04
C ASP A 544 2.73 7.16 5.60
N ILE A 545 3.30 8.03 4.76
CA ILE A 545 3.02 8.04 3.32
C ILE A 545 3.65 6.82 2.64
N TYR A 546 4.87 6.45 3.01
CA TYR A 546 5.66 5.44 2.30
C TYR A 546 5.31 3.99 2.68
N TYR A 547 5.00 3.73 3.94
CA TYR A 547 4.64 2.42 4.45
C TYR A 547 3.14 2.33 4.71
N LEU A 548 2.54 1.24 4.24
CA LEU A 548 1.20 0.84 4.65
C LEU A 548 1.22 0.27 6.08
N LEU A 549 2.26 -0.48 6.44
CA LEU A 549 2.36 -1.21 7.70
C LEU A 549 3.83 -1.31 8.13
N ASP A 550 4.10 -1.35 9.43
CA ASP A 550 5.41 -1.65 10.00
C ASP A 550 5.54 -3.13 10.43
N ALA A 551 6.78 -3.53 10.70
CA ALA A 551 7.17 -4.81 11.26
C ALA A 551 6.48 -5.10 12.60
N GLY A 552 5.98 -6.32 12.76
CA GLY A 552 5.13 -6.73 13.88
C GLY A 552 3.66 -6.92 13.47
N SER A 553 3.26 -6.37 12.31
CA SER A 553 1.96 -6.64 11.71
C SER A 553 1.76 -8.13 11.42
N GLN A 554 0.52 -8.59 11.45
CA GLN A 554 0.18 -10.01 11.25
C GLN A 554 -1.16 -10.17 10.54
N VAL A 555 -1.25 -11.12 9.61
CA VAL A 555 -2.53 -11.60 9.08
C VAL A 555 -2.80 -13.01 9.59
N VAL A 556 -3.95 -13.21 10.22
CA VAL A 556 -4.50 -14.56 10.50
C VAL A 556 -5.54 -14.85 9.44
N ASP A 557 -5.41 -15.99 8.76
CA ASP A 557 -6.22 -16.33 7.59
C ASP A 557 -6.84 -17.72 7.73
N ILE A 558 -8.15 -17.77 7.97
CA ILE A 558 -8.89 -19.01 8.27
C ILE A 558 -9.50 -19.56 6.99
N ILE A 559 -9.16 -20.81 6.64
CA ILE A 559 -9.55 -21.44 5.37
C ILE A 559 -11.05 -21.77 5.33
N GLY A 560 -11.62 -21.70 4.13
CA GLY A 560 -13.06 -21.62 3.90
C GLY A 560 -13.80 -22.91 4.20
N GLN A 561 -14.63 -22.89 5.24
CA GLN A 561 -15.56 -23.96 5.56
C GLN A 561 -16.88 -23.36 6.06
N GLY A 562 -17.99 -23.97 5.68
CA GLY A 562 -19.30 -23.44 6.08
C GLY A 562 -20.44 -23.91 5.19
N LYS A 563 -21.33 -22.98 4.87
CA LYS A 563 -22.55 -23.24 4.09
C LYS A 563 -22.54 -22.48 2.77
N ASP A 564 -22.84 -23.19 1.69
CA ASP A 564 -23.03 -22.56 0.38
C ASP A 564 -24.31 -21.70 0.32
N ASP A 565 -24.53 -21.01 -0.80
CA ASP A 565 -25.72 -20.19 -1.07
C ASP A 565 -27.06 -20.94 -0.94
N LYS A 566 -27.04 -22.27 -0.86
CA LYS A 566 -28.21 -23.15 -0.73
C LYS A 566 -28.25 -23.91 0.62
N GLY A 567 -27.31 -23.65 1.53
CA GLY A 567 -27.25 -24.23 2.87
C GLY A 567 -26.62 -25.63 2.97
N ASN A 568 -25.93 -26.12 1.93
CA ASN A 568 -25.15 -27.36 1.98
C ASN A 568 -23.75 -27.10 2.54
N ASP A 569 -23.17 -28.09 3.21
CA ASP A 569 -21.83 -27.97 3.78
C ASP A 569 -20.75 -27.97 2.68
N TYR A 570 -19.80 -27.03 2.76
CA TYR A 570 -18.58 -27.00 1.94
C TYR A 570 -17.33 -26.80 2.82
N ASN A 571 -16.16 -27.21 2.31
CA ASN A 571 -14.86 -27.11 2.97
C ASN A 571 -13.73 -27.09 1.94
N PHE A 572 -12.83 -26.11 2.04
CA PHE A 572 -11.54 -26.06 1.37
C PHE A 572 -10.45 -26.66 2.28
N ASP A 573 -9.51 -27.39 1.69
CA ASP A 573 -8.23 -27.76 2.31
C ASP A 573 -7.08 -27.06 1.55
N VAL A 574 -5.99 -26.71 2.24
CA VAL A 574 -4.76 -26.21 1.60
C VAL A 574 -4.05 -27.35 0.87
N VAL A 575 -3.71 -27.12 -0.41
CA VAL A 575 -2.96 -28.09 -1.23
C VAL A 575 -1.53 -27.62 -1.48
N ASN A 576 -0.60 -28.57 -1.37
CA ASN A 576 0.82 -28.40 -1.69
C ASN A 576 1.48 -27.13 -1.12
N LEU A 577 1.80 -27.12 0.17
CA LEU A 577 2.53 -26.04 0.87
C LEU A 577 3.83 -25.58 0.18
N GLU A 578 4.45 -26.41 -0.66
CA GLU A 578 5.65 -26.02 -1.41
C GLU A 578 5.34 -25.07 -2.60
N ASN A 579 4.06 -24.88 -3.00
CA ASN A 579 3.62 -23.90 -4.01
C ASN A 579 3.36 -22.48 -3.45
N MET A 580 3.42 -22.29 -2.13
CA MET A 580 3.21 -20.97 -1.51
C MET A 580 4.27 -19.97 -1.93
N THR A 581 3.87 -18.75 -2.26
CA THR A 581 4.77 -17.66 -2.69
C THR A 581 4.49 -16.41 -1.88
N ILE A 582 5.54 -15.62 -1.60
CA ILE A 582 5.39 -14.21 -1.26
C ILE A 582 6.10 -13.40 -2.35
N THR A 583 5.42 -12.41 -2.92
CA THR A 583 6.01 -11.42 -3.82
C THR A 583 6.01 -10.04 -3.14
N VAL A 584 6.97 -9.18 -3.48
CA VAL A 584 6.99 -7.77 -3.11
C VAL A 584 7.26 -6.94 -4.37
N GLY A 585 6.33 -6.05 -4.73
CA GLY A 585 6.43 -5.29 -5.99
C GLY A 585 6.53 -6.17 -7.24
N GLY A 586 5.92 -7.36 -7.21
CA GLY A 586 6.00 -8.37 -8.27
C GLY A 586 7.27 -9.24 -8.28
N VAL A 587 8.21 -9.04 -7.36
CA VAL A 587 9.42 -9.88 -7.21
C VAL A 587 9.15 -11.00 -6.20
N GLU A 588 9.26 -12.27 -6.63
CA GLU A 588 9.11 -13.43 -5.74
C GLU A 588 10.30 -13.59 -4.78
N LEU A 589 10.02 -13.74 -3.49
CA LEU A 589 11.02 -13.91 -2.44
C LEU A 589 11.51 -15.35 -2.32
N ASN A 590 12.74 -15.53 -1.86
CA ASN A 590 13.27 -16.85 -1.56
C ASN A 590 12.52 -17.45 -0.37
N LYS A 591 12.20 -18.76 -0.43
CA LYS A 591 11.50 -19.49 0.63
C LYS A 591 12.36 -20.61 1.22
N VAL A 592 12.38 -20.73 2.54
CA VAL A 592 12.94 -21.91 3.24
C VAL A 592 12.00 -22.42 4.33
N LYS A 593 11.97 -23.75 4.52
CA LYS A 593 11.20 -24.40 5.58
C LYS A 593 11.94 -24.30 6.91
N ILE A 594 11.25 -23.83 7.95
CA ILE A 594 11.82 -23.66 9.30
C ILE A 594 11.33 -24.82 10.18
N GLN A 595 12.24 -25.49 10.89
CA GLN A 595 11.84 -26.35 12.01
C GLN A 595 11.60 -25.48 13.25
N SER A 596 10.35 -25.34 13.65
CA SER A 596 9.97 -24.80 14.95
C SER A 596 9.50 -25.91 15.88
N ASP A 597 10.17 -26.07 17.03
CA ASP A 597 9.70 -26.91 18.13
C ASP A 597 8.60 -26.21 18.97
N GLU A 598 8.33 -24.92 18.69
CA GLU A 598 7.42 -24.06 19.45
C GLU A 598 5.94 -24.29 19.10
N PHE A 599 5.66 -24.72 17.87
CA PHE A 599 4.31 -24.92 17.33
C PHE A 599 4.07 -26.40 16.94
N PRO A 600 3.86 -27.31 17.91
CA PRO A 600 3.74 -28.74 17.64
C PRO A 600 2.49 -29.06 16.81
N GLY A 601 2.70 -29.48 15.56
CA GLY A 601 1.65 -29.86 14.62
C GLY A 601 1.48 -28.90 13.44
N SER A 602 2.12 -27.73 13.47
CA SER A 602 2.11 -26.77 12.36
C SER A 602 3.27 -26.99 11.37
N THR A 603 3.31 -26.20 10.30
CA THR A 603 4.46 -26.11 9.40
C THR A 603 4.81 -24.64 9.12
N THR A 604 6.05 -24.24 9.40
CA THR A 604 6.51 -22.85 9.22
C THR A 604 7.49 -22.71 8.05
N TYR A 605 7.35 -21.62 7.28
CA TYR A 605 8.28 -21.18 6.24
C TYR A 605 8.70 -19.73 6.49
N GLY A 606 9.97 -19.42 6.20
CA GLY A 606 10.50 -18.07 6.18
C GLY A 606 10.74 -17.63 4.74
N PHE A 607 10.39 -16.38 4.44
CA PHE A 607 10.58 -15.73 3.14
C PHE A 607 11.55 -14.56 3.30
N PHE A 608 12.45 -14.38 2.32
CA PHE A 608 13.50 -13.36 2.39
C PHE A 608 14.00 -12.90 1.02
N GLU A 609 14.41 -11.64 0.92
CA GLU A 609 15.22 -11.13 -0.18
C GLU A 609 16.72 -11.41 0.05
N GLY A 610 17.47 -11.73 -1.02
CA GLY A 610 18.94 -11.80 -0.96
C GLY A 610 19.52 -12.93 -0.09
N GLU A 611 20.34 -12.59 0.92
CA GLU A 611 20.98 -13.52 1.85
C GLU A 611 20.38 -13.39 3.26
N ILE A 612 20.11 -14.53 3.92
CA ILE A 612 19.51 -14.56 5.27
C ILE A 612 20.47 -13.93 6.30
N ALA A 613 20.14 -12.74 6.79
CA ALA A 613 20.84 -12.08 7.89
C ALA A 613 20.40 -12.67 9.25
N ASP A 614 21.35 -13.21 10.02
CA ASP A 614 21.17 -13.70 11.40
C ASP A 614 20.00 -14.68 11.65
N GLY A 615 19.49 -15.34 10.61
CA GLY A 615 18.35 -16.25 10.71
C GLY A 615 16.99 -15.55 10.85
N LYS A 616 16.91 -14.25 10.59
CA LYS A 616 15.67 -13.50 10.45
C LYS A 616 15.14 -13.60 9.03
N TYR A 617 13.82 -13.53 8.90
CA TYR A 617 13.09 -13.61 7.63
C TYR A 617 12.15 -12.41 7.55
N ASP A 618 12.06 -11.80 6.38
CA ASP A 618 11.25 -10.61 6.12
C ASP A 618 9.77 -10.90 6.39
N PHE A 619 9.33 -12.10 6.02
CA PHE A 619 8.02 -12.64 6.34
C PHE A 619 8.12 -14.07 6.85
N VAL A 620 7.24 -14.45 7.77
CA VAL A 620 7.12 -15.83 8.27
C VAL A 620 5.67 -16.28 8.13
N VAL A 621 5.46 -17.41 7.47
CA VAL A 621 4.13 -18.03 7.34
C VAL A 621 4.13 -19.34 8.11
N THR A 622 3.22 -19.46 9.09
CA THR A 622 2.95 -20.72 9.78
C THR A 622 1.57 -21.24 9.39
N TYR A 623 1.54 -22.45 8.86
CA TYR A 623 0.34 -23.19 8.50
C TYR A 623 -0.07 -24.13 9.63
N TYR A 624 -1.33 -24.03 10.05
CA TYR A 624 -1.95 -24.88 11.05
C TYR A 624 -3.03 -25.74 10.37
N PRO A 625 -2.83 -27.07 10.25
CA PRO A 625 -3.82 -27.96 9.67
C PRO A 625 -5.03 -28.13 10.60
N ASP A 626 -6.14 -28.61 10.04
CA ASP A 626 -7.34 -28.93 10.82
C ASP A 626 -7.03 -29.83 12.04
N GLY A 627 -7.67 -29.51 13.17
CA GLY A 627 -7.42 -30.11 14.48
C GLY A 627 -6.43 -29.34 15.39
N VAL A 628 -5.82 -28.25 14.93
CA VAL A 628 -5.17 -27.27 15.82
C VAL A 628 -6.13 -26.12 16.10
N ALA A 629 -6.20 -25.67 17.35
CA ALA A 629 -7.06 -24.56 17.75
C ALA A 629 -6.45 -23.22 17.35
N ASP A 630 -7.27 -22.31 16.82
CA ASP A 630 -6.90 -20.91 16.58
C ASP A 630 -7.10 -20.04 17.83
N ALA A 631 -7.11 -18.70 17.65
CA ALA A 631 -7.16 -17.72 18.71
C ALA A 631 -8.43 -17.77 19.59
N ASP A 632 -9.58 -18.25 19.08
CA ASP A 632 -10.81 -18.37 19.88
C ASP A 632 -10.98 -19.75 20.54
N GLY A 633 -10.16 -20.72 20.16
CA GLY A 633 -10.14 -22.07 20.70
C GLY A 633 -10.88 -23.12 19.86
N GLU A 634 -11.55 -22.75 18.77
CA GLU A 634 -12.09 -23.69 17.78
C GLU A 634 -10.98 -24.26 16.89
N THR A 635 -11.14 -25.51 16.44
CA THR A 635 -10.17 -26.15 15.54
C THR A 635 -10.53 -25.87 14.09
N ARG A 636 -9.73 -25.04 13.42
CA ARG A 636 -9.92 -24.64 12.01
C ARG A 636 -8.56 -24.61 11.30
N GLU A 637 -8.53 -25.03 10.04
CA GLU A 637 -7.35 -24.87 9.18
C GLU A 637 -7.09 -23.37 8.94
N HIS A 638 -5.86 -22.92 9.17
CA HIS A 638 -5.50 -21.50 9.02
C HIS A 638 -4.02 -21.25 8.77
N PHE A 639 -3.72 -20.08 8.20
CA PHE A 639 -2.38 -19.50 8.17
C PHE A 639 -2.24 -18.37 9.19
N VAL A 640 -1.00 -18.19 9.66
CA VAL A 640 -0.53 -16.99 10.33
C VAL A 640 0.64 -16.44 9.52
N TRP A 641 0.42 -15.30 8.87
CA TRP A 641 1.42 -14.55 8.11
C TRP A 641 1.93 -13.39 8.97
N SER A 642 3.11 -13.56 9.56
CA SER A 642 3.81 -12.50 10.30
C SER A 642 4.69 -11.67 9.37
N ILE A 643 4.55 -10.35 9.47
CA ILE A 643 5.27 -9.34 8.70
C ILE A 643 6.37 -8.78 9.61
N ASN A 644 7.64 -9.05 9.28
CA ASN A 644 8.79 -8.65 10.12
C ASN A 644 9.60 -7.50 9.53
N VAL A 645 9.15 -6.94 8.40
CA VAL A 645 9.68 -5.73 7.75
C VAL A 645 8.52 -4.81 7.38
N PRO A 646 8.73 -3.50 7.26
CA PRO A 646 7.71 -2.58 6.75
C PRO A 646 7.20 -2.99 5.36
N VAL A 647 5.91 -2.82 5.11
CA VAL A 647 5.25 -3.04 3.82
C VAL A 647 4.94 -1.68 3.19
N GLY A 648 5.38 -1.45 1.95
CA GLY A 648 5.27 -0.16 1.28
C GLY A 648 3.90 0.10 0.63
N ASN A 649 3.39 1.34 0.73
CA ASN A 649 2.18 1.81 0.03
C ASN A 649 2.30 1.79 -1.50
N PHE A 650 3.51 1.60 -2.03
CA PHE A 650 3.83 1.71 -3.45
C PHE A 650 4.33 0.40 -4.07
N ALA A 651 4.47 -0.66 -3.29
CA ALA A 651 4.93 -1.98 -3.76
C ALA A 651 4.18 -3.09 -3.00
N PRO A 652 3.17 -3.75 -3.62
CA PRO A 652 2.35 -4.74 -2.94
C PRO A 652 3.16 -5.94 -2.45
N ALA A 653 3.01 -6.27 -1.18
CA ALA A 653 3.39 -7.56 -0.61
C ALA A 653 2.22 -8.52 -0.77
N GLN A 654 2.39 -9.57 -1.58
CA GLN A 654 1.34 -10.53 -1.90
C GLN A 654 1.70 -11.93 -1.39
N PHE A 655 0.87 -12.51 -0.53
CA PHE A 655 1.00 -13.91 -0.09
C PHE A 655 -0.02 -14.78 -0.83
N SER A 656 0.47 -15.77 -1.60
CA SER A 656 -0.37 -16.69 -2.37
C SER A 656 -0.19 -18.15 -1.95
N TYR A 657 -1.28 -18.91 -1.97
CA TYR A 657 -1.33 -20.34 -1.72
C TYR A 657 -2.45 -21.01 -2.53
N ASP A 658 -2.38 -22.34 -2.70
CA ASP A 658 -3.37 -23.11 -3.44
C ASP A 658 -4.33 -23.82 -2.45
N VAL A 659 -5.63 -23.82 -2.74
CA VAL A 659 -6.68 -24.55 -2.00
C VAL A 659 -7.47 -25.48 -2.90
N HIS A 660 -8.10 -26.50 -2.32
CA HIS A 660 -8.95 -27.46 -3.02
C HIS A 660 -10.28 -27.64 -2.29
N LEU A 661 -11.41 -27.50 -2.99
CA LEU A 661 -12.74 -27.76 -2.45
C LEU A 661 -12.94 -29.28 -2.28
N THR A 662 -12.92 -29.77 -1.05
CA THR A 662 -12.88 -31.23 -0.77
C THR A 662 -14.22 -31.95 -0.93
N ASN A 663 -15.32 -31.21 -0.89
CA ASN A 663 -16.69 -31.72 -0.83
C ASN A 663 -17.65 -30.98 -1.78
N PRO A 664 -17.32 -30.82 -3.08
CA PRO A 664 -18.18 -30.13 -4.04
C PRO A 664 -19.57 -30.78 -4.10
N GLN A 665 -20.59 -29.93 -4.26
CA GLN A 665 -21.96 -30.40 -4.29
C GLN A 665 -22.23 -31.33 -5.49
N LYS A 666 -23.27 -32.17 -5.36
CA LYS A 666 -23.60 -33.22 -6.35
C LYS A 666 -24.96 -33.04 -7.03
N ALA A 667 -25.81 -32.17 -6.49
CA ALA A 667 -27.11 -31.86 -7.10
C ALA A 667 -26.93 -30.77 -8.17
N LYS A 668 -27.88 -30.66 -9.10
CA LYS A 668 -27.75 -29.68 -10.20
C LYS A 668 -27.76 -28.24 -9.68
N GLY A 669 -26.82 -27.43 -10.18
CA GLY A 669 -26.92 -25.98 -10.21
C GLY A 669 -25.58 -25.28 -10.03
N GLU A 670 -25.62 -23.97 -10.16
CA GLU A 670 -24.56 -23.03 -9.79
C GLU A 670 -24.49 -22.90 -8.27
N TYR A 671 -23.32 -23.05 -7.66
CA TYR A 671 -23.08 -22.96 -6.23
C TYR A 671 -22.02 -21.92 -5.93
N LYS A 672 -22.20 -21.16 -4.85
CA LYS A 672 -21.26 -20.17 -4.35
C LYS A 672 -20.67 -20.63 -3.03
N VAL A 673 -19.34 -20.57 -2.94
CA VAL A 673 -18.54 -20.94 -1.77
C VAL A 673 -17.47 -19.88 -1.55
N GLU A 674 -17.12 -19.63 -0.30
CA GLU A 674 -16.10 -18.63 0.05
C GLU A 674 -14.77 -19.35 0.31
N THR A 675 -13.65 -18.79 -0.15
CA THR A 675 -12.34 -19.45 0.06
C THR A 675 -11.89 -19.46 1.51
N ASN A 676 -12.51 -18.64 2.36
CA ASN A 676 -12.10 -18.36 3.73
C ASN A 676 -13.31 -18.09 4.62
N VAL A 677 -13.20 -18.42 5.91
CA VAL A 677 -14.17 -17.98 6.92
C VAL A 677 -13.97 -16.50 7.19
N GLU A 678 -12.72 -16.10 7.41
CA GLU A 678 -12.26 -14.72 7.53
C GLU A 678 -10.75 -14.65 7.32
N ALA A 679 -10.25 -13.49 6.93
CA ALA A 679 -8.85 -13.14 7.06
C ALA A 679 -8.75 -11.78 7.75
N VAL A 680 -7.91 -11.68 8.77
CA VAL A 680 -7.87 -10.56 9.71
C VAL A 680 -6.43 -10.06 9.83
N LEU A 681 -6.22 -8.81 9.44
CA LEU A 681 -5.00 -8.04 9.68
C LEU A 681 -5.04 -7.47 11.11
N THR A 682 -3.97 -7.68 11.85
CA THR A 682 -3.59 -6.89 13.03
C THR A 682 -2.47 -5.95 12.57
N PRO A 683 -2.78 -4.67 12.30
CA PRO A 683 -1.82 -3.72 11.76
C PRO A 683 -0.93 -3.12 12.87
N VAL A 684 0.27 -2.69 12.48
CA VAL A 684 1.20 -1.92 13.31
C VAL A 684 1.66 -0.69 12.52
N ASP A 685 1.61 0.50 13.12
CA ASP A 685 2.10 1.74 12.48
C ASP A 685 3.64 1.88 12.59
N SER A 686 4.21 2.88 11.92
CA SER A 686 5.66 3.18 11.98
C SER A 686 6.17 3.64 13.36
N ASN A 687 5.29 3.76 14.36
CA ASN A 687 5.64 4.09 15.75
C ASN A 687 5.63 2.85 16.66
N GLY A 688 5.23 1.68 16.13
CA GLY A 688 5.03 0.44 16.88
C GLY A 688 3.69 0.35 17.63
N THR A 689 2.73 1.22 17.31
CA THR A 689 1.35 1.17 17.84
C THR A 689 0.60 0.03 17.15
N VAL A 690 -0.07 -0.82 17.92
CA VAL A 690 -0.95 -1.87 17.37
C VAL A 690 -2.36 -1.29 17.16
N GLY A 691 -2.88 -1.39 15.95
CA GLY A 691 -4.22 -0.90 15.59
C GLY A 691 -5.34 -1.89 15.86
N SER A 692 -6.57 -1.42 15.64
CA SER A 692 -7.75 -2.28 15.56
C SER A 692 -7.59 -3.31 14.45
N THR A 693 -8.16 -4.50 14.66
CA THR A 693 -8.13 -5.58 13.65
C THR A 693 -8.99 -5.22 12.44
N GLU A 694 -8.46 -5.44 11.23
CA GLU A 694 -9.11 -5.14 9.96
C GLU A 694 -9.38 -6.43 9.17
N THR A 695 -10.63 -6.64 8.73
CA THR A 695 -11.00 -7.81 7.94
C THR A 695 -10.74 -7.58 6.44
N PHE A 696 -10.12 -8.55 5.77
CA PHE A 696 -10.01 -8.57 4.30
C PHE A 696 -11.38 -8.87 3.65
N PRO A 697 -11.59 -8.48 2.38
CA PRO A 697 -12.71 -9.03 1.60
C PRO A 697 -12.59 -10.56 1.49
N VAL A 698 -13.72 -11.25 1.42
CA VAL A 698 -13.76 -12.70 1.25
C VAL A 698 -14.10 -13.03 -0.21
N PRO A 699 -13.23 -13.73 -0.96
CA PRO A 699 -13.53 -14.15 -2.33
C PRO A 699 -14.66 -15.18 -2.38
N GLU A 700 -15.73 -14.85 -3.10
CA GLU A 700 -16.80 -15.79 -3.45
C GLU A 700 -16.45 -16.49 -4.77
N LEU A 701 -16.20 -17.80 -4.71
CA LEU A 701 -16.02 -18.65 -5.89
C LEU A 701 -17.33 -19.31 -6.29
N THR A 702 -17.61 -19.30 -7.60
CA THR A 702 -18.80 -19.92 -8.17
C THR A 702 -18.41 -21.14 -9.00
N TYR A 703 -19.12 -22.27 -8.83
CA TYR A 703 -18.99 -23.45 -9.70
C TYR A 703 -20.36 -24.03 -10.08
N GLU A 704 -20.50 -24.50 -11.33
CA GLU A 704 -21.71 -25.19 -11.78
C GLU A 704 -21.56 -26.71 -11.68
N VAL A 705 -22.33 -27.32 -10.77
CA VAL A 705 -22.58 -28.76 -10.82
C VAL A 705 -23.62 -29.01 -11.91
N LYS A 706 -23.15 -29.37 -13.10
CA LYS A 706 -23.98 -29.79 -14.23
C LYS A 706 -24.65 -31.12 -13.90
N GLY A 707 -25.79 -31.04 -13.21
CA GLY A 707 -26.32 -32.22 -12.53
C GLY A 707 -26.93 -33.27 -13.45
N GLY A 708 -26.74 -34.54 -13.05
CA GLY A 708 -27.51 -35.66 -13.58
C GLY A 708 -28.95 -35.63 -13.05
N GLY A 709 -29.92 -35.65 -13.97
CA GLY A 709 -31.34 -35.66 -13.64
C GLY A 709 -32.21 -36.07 -14.83
N SER A 710 -32.67 -37.32 -14.81
CA SER A 710 -33.76 -37.81 -15.67
C SER A 710 -35.14 -37.39 -15.10
N THR A 711 -36.23 -37.70 -15.82
CA THR A 711 -37.67 -37.45 -15.54
C THR A 711 -38.35 -36.22 -16.17
N THR A 712 -37.91 -35.80 -17.36
CA THR A 712 -38.86 -35.15 -18.29
C THR A 712 -39.59 -36.26 -19.07
N GLU A 713 -40.91 -36.14 -19.26
CA GLU A 713 -41.62 -37.03 -20.20
C GLU A 713 -41.17 -36.73 -21.63
N HIS A 714 -40.98 -37.79 -22.42
CA HIS A 714 -40.24 -37.70 -23.68
C HIS A 714 -40.99 -38.42 -24.81
N LEU A 715 -41.12 -37.76 -25.97
CA LEU A 715 -41.95 -38.23 -27.09
C LEU A 715 -41.13 -38.93 -28.19
N MET A 716 -41.42 -40.21 -28.44
CA MET A 716 -40.90 -40.96 -29.59
C MET A 716 -41.97 -41.31 -30.63
N THR A 717 -41.62 -41.27 -31.91
CA THR A 717 -42.46 -41.68 -33.05
C THR A 717 -41.87 -42.88 -33.78
N VAL A 718 -42.69 -43.79 -34.34
CA VAL A 718 -42.20 -44.92 -35.14
C VAL A 718 -42.79 -44.90 -36.55
N ILE A 719 -41.96 -45.10 -37.57
CA ILE A 719 -42.31 -45.00 -38.99
C ILE A 719 -41.89 -46.31 -39.68
N VAL A 720 -42.76 -46.89 -40.52
CA VAL A 720 -42.51 -48.22 -41.13
C VAL A 720 -42.81 -48.16 -42.63
N GLU A 721 -41.90 -47.55 -43.40
CA GLU A 721 -42.11 -47.34 -44.84
C GLU A 721 -41.87 -48.64 -45.63
N GLY A 722 -42.95 -49.23 -46.16
CA GLY A 722 -42.89 -50.48 -46.93
C GLY A 722 -43.73 -51.62 -46.34
N LYS A 723 -43.21 -52.86 -46.37
CA LYS A 723 -43.90 -54.04 -45.81
C LYS A 723 -43.01 -54.87 -44.89
N GLY A 724 -43.10 -54.57 -43.61
CA GLY A 724 -42.54 -55.33 -42.50
C GLY A 724 -43.28 -55.00 -41.19
N ASN A 725 -42.81 -55.49 -40.06
CA ASN A 725 -43.30 -55.12 -38.72
C ASN A 725 -42.13 -54.69 -37.82
N VAL A 726 -42.43 -53.87 -36.80
CA VAL A 726 -41.47 -53.51 -35.73
C VAL A 726 -42.09 -53.89 -34.37
N VAL A 727 -41.32 -54.60 -33.55
CA VAL A 727 -41.72 -55.10 -32.23
C VAL A 727 -40.89 -54.42 -31.16
N VAL A 728 -41.53 -53.73 -30.22
CA VAL A 728 -40.88 -53.18 -29.02
C VAL A 728 -41.03 -54.20 -27.90
N LYS A 729 -39.91 -54.68 -27.34
CA LYS A 729 -39.97 -55.64 -26.22
C LYS A 729 -40.62 -54.99 -25.01
N ASP A 730 -41.49 -55.76 -24.36
CA ASP A 730 -42.28 -55.42 -23.18
C ASP A 730 -43.35 -54.30 -23.34
N VAL A 731 -43.57 -53.76 -24.55
CA VAL A 731 -44.58 -52.73 -24.83
C VAL A 731 -45.64 -53.21 -25.84
N GLN A 732 -45.41 -53.12 -27.15
CA GLN A 732 -46.37 -53.50 -28.20
C GLN A 732 -45.72 -53.78 -29.57
N THR A 733 -46.53 -54.24 -30.53
CA THR A 733 -46.13 -54.43 -31.95
C THR A 733 -46.79 -53.39 -32.84
N VAL A 734 -46.01 -52.75 -33.71
CA VAL A 734 -46.48 -51.77 -34.71
C VAL A 734 -46.72 -52.48 -36.05
N GLY A 735 -47.88 -52.24 -36.67
CA GLY A 735 -48.34 -52.96 -37.85
C GLY A 735 -47.83 -52.40 -39.19
N ALA A 736 -47.91 -53.21 -40.25
CA ALA A 736 -47.35 -52.95 -41.58
C ALA A 736 -48.02 -51.82 -42.42
N ASN A 737 -48.08 -50.58 -41.88
CA ASN A 737 -48.50 -49.36 -42.57
C ASN A 737 -47.52 -48.20 -42.27
N ASP A 738 -47.44 -47.22 -43.17
CA ASP A 738 -46.28 -46.32 -43.27
C ASP A 738 -46.01 -45.36 -42.09
N THR A 739 -46.92 -45.10 -41.14
CA THR A 739 -46.68 -44.17 -40.00
C THR A 739 -47.64 -44.41 -38.83
N GLU A 740 -47.15 -44.59 -37.60
CA GLU A 740 -47.98 -44.69 -36.39
C GLU A 740 -47.24 -44.13 -35.14
N VAL A 741 -47.87 -43.19 -34.41
CA VAL A 741 -47.25 -42.54 -33.24
C VAL A 741 -47.57 -43.34 -31.98
N VAL A 742 -46.57 -43.57 -31.12
CA VAL A 742 -46.68 -44.41 -29.91
C VAL A 742 -46.01 -43.72 -28.72
N GLU A 743 -46.79 -43.37 -27.70
CA GLU A 743 -46.29 -42.79 -26.45
C GLU A 743 -45.74 -43.89 -25.53
N ILE A 744 -44.51 -43.71 -25.00
CA ILE A 744 -43.83 -44.70 -24.14
C ILE A 744 -43.37 -44.04 -22.83
N PRO A 745 -43.78 -44.53 -21.64
CA PRO A 745 -43.38 -43.97 -20.35
C PRO A 745 -41.98 -44.44 -19.90
N PHE A 746 -41.26 -43.58 -19.16
CA PHE A 746 -39.89 -43.82 -18.66
C PHE A 746 -39.84 -44.83 -17.49
N GLY A 747 -38.69 -45.52 -17.33
CA GLY A 747 -38.37 -46.28 -16.11
C GLY A 747 -37.63 -47.61 -16.27
N VAL A 748 -36.91 -47.84 -17.38
CA VAL A 748 -36.08 -49.05 -17.60
C VAL A 748 -34.85 -48.71 -18.44
N GLU A 749 -33.69 -49.17 -17.96
CA GLU A 749 -32.33 -48.74 -18.38
C GLU A 749 -32.00 -48.89 -19.88
N LYS A 750 -32.72 -49.71 -20.65
CA LYS A 750 -32.59 -49.88 -22.12
C LYS A 750 -33.90 -50.36 -22.76
N GLN A 751 -34.15 -49.98 -24.02
CA GLN A 751 -35.34 -50.43 -24.77
C GLN A 751 -34.99 -51.04 -26.14
N LYS A 752 -35.53 -52.23 -26.44
CA LYS A 752 -35.12 -53.05 -27.60
C LYS A 752 -36.23 -53.18 -28.65
N PHE A 753 -35.85 -52.97 -29.91
CA PHE A 753 -36.67 -53.03 -31.12
C PHE A 753 -36.19 -54.18 -32.01
N GLU A 754 -37.10 -55.03 -32.47
CA GLU A 754 -36.81 -56.10 -33.44
C GLU A 754 -37.70 -55.93 -34.68
N MET A 755 -37.14 -56.15 -35.87
CA MET A 755 -37.70 -55.72 -37.15
C MET A 755 -37.74 -56.88 -38.16
N GLU A 756 -38.91 -57.20 -38.70
CA GLU A 756 -39.10 -58.37 -39.56
C GLU A 756 -39.72 -57.99 -40.91
N ALA A 757 -39.03 -58.31 -42.02
CA ALA A 757 -39.51 -58.08 -43.38
C ALA A 757 -40.57 -59.11 -43.81
N ALA A 758 -41.55 -58.69 -44.62
CA ALA A 758 -42.56 -59.59 -45.16
C ALA A 758 -42.10 -60.27 -46.47
N ASP A 759 -42.65 -61.46 -46.78
CA ASP A 759 -42.30 -62.26 -47.96
C ASP A 759 -42.17 -61.44 -49.27
N GLY A 760 -40.97 -61.46 -49.88
CA GLY A 760 -40.65 -60.75 -51.12
C GLY A 760 -40.17 -59.31 -50.94
N TRP A 761 -39.91 -58.89 -49.70
CA TRP A 761 -39.26 -57.65 -49.33
C TRP A 761 -38.02 -57.95 -48.48
N LYS A 762 -37.09 -57.01 -48.43
CA LYS A 762 -36.00 -56.98 -47.45
C LYS A 762 -36.06 -55.66 -46.70
N LEU A 763 -35.53 -55.64 -45.49
CA LEU A 763 -35.20 -54.39 -44.84
C LEU A 763 -34.06 -53.75 -45.67
N ASP A 764 -34.14 -52.43 -45.84
CA ASP A 764 -33.23 -51.64 -46.69
C ASP A 764 -32.32 -50.79 -45.83
N LYS A 765 -32.96 -50.14 -44.85
CA LYS A 765 -32.33 -49.25 -43.88
C LYS A 765 -33.26 -48.99 -42.70
N VAL A 766 -32.67 -48.83 -41.53
CA VAL A 766 -33.32 -48.27 -40.35
C VAL A 766 -32.72 -46.88 -40.10
N GLU A 767 -33.55 -45.92 -39.75
CA GLU A 767 -33.17 -44.52 -39.53
C GLU A 767 -33.66 -44.08 -38.15
N VAL A 768 -32.78 -43.51 -37.32
CA VAL A 768 -33.15 -42.96 -36.00
C VAL A 768 -32.96 -41.47 -36.07
N THR A 769 -34.01 -40.69 -35.85
CA THR A 769 -33.93 -39.23 -35.82
C THR A 769 -34.07 -38.75 -34.39
N ILE A 770 -33.03 -38.20 -33.79
CA ILE A 770 -33.11 -37.63 -32.44
C ILE A 770 -32.77 -36.14 -32.53
N ASN A 771 -33.59 -35.29 -31.90
CA ASN A 771 -33.48 -33.83 -31.99
C ASN A 771 -33.34 -33.28 -33.43
N GLY A 772 -34.01 -33.93 -34.40
CA GLY A 772 -33.98 -33.57 -35.82
C GLY A 772 -32.75 -34.06 -36.61
N LYS A 773 -31.80 -34.74 -35.96
CA LYS A 773 -30.62 -35.33 -36.60
C LYS A 773 -30.92 -36.80 -36.94
N THR A 774 -31.07 -37.12 -38.23
CA THR A 774 -31.35 -38.50 -38.69
C THR A 774 -30.06 -39.28 -38.93
N GLU A 775 -29.82 -40.26 -38.07
CA GLU A 775 -28.84 -41.33 -38.23
C GLU A 775 -29.43 -42.47 -39.07
N ASN A 776 -28.61 -43.17 -39.86
CA ASN A 776 -29.03 -44.32 -40.66
C ASN A 776 -28.20 -45.54 -40.28
N LEU A 777 -28.85 -46.53 -39.66
CA LEU A 777 -28.26 -47.74 -39.11
C LEU A 777 -28.09 -48.87 -40.14
N GLY A 778 -28.55 -48.68 -41.38
CA GLY A 778 -28.55 -49.71 -42.43
C GLY A 778 -29.54 -50.86 -42.19
N ASP A 779 -29.29 -52.00 -42.83
CA ASP A 779 -30.14 -53.21 -42.78
C ASP A 779 -29.91 -54.01 -41.48
N VAL A 780 -30.28 -53.40 -40.34
CA VAL A 780 -30.20 -54.02 -39.01
C VAL A 780 -31.58 -54.50 -38.54
N ASP A 781 -31.71 -55.82 -38.36
CA ASP A 781 -32.97 -56.46 -37.90
C ASP A 781 -33.28 -56.19 -36.43
N LYS A 782 -32.37 -55.56 -35.68
CA LYS A 782 -32.50 -55.22 -34.25
C LYS A 782 -31.81 -53.91 -33.91
N TYR A 783 -32.43 -53.15 -33.02
CA TYR A 783 -31.89 -51.91 -32.48
C TYR A 783 -32.17 -51.81 -30.97
N GLU A 784 -31.25 -51.21 -30.22
CA GLU A 784 -31.36 -51.04 -28.77
C GLU A 784 -31.04 -49.59 -28.44
N MET A 785 -31.95 -48.95 -27.73
CA MET A 785 -31.96 -47.51 -27.46
C MET A 785 -31.70 -47.25 -25.97
N ASP A 786 -30.86 -46.26 -25.70
CA ASP A 786 -30.33 -45.92 -24.37
C ASP A 786 -31.12 -44.77 -23.72
N GLU A 787 -31.02 -44.62 -22.39
CA GLU A 787 -31.86 -43.69 -21.60
C GLU A 787 -31.60 -42.20 -21.89
N SER A 788 -30.46 -41.85 -22.50
CA SER A 788 -30.09 -40.47 -22.82
C SER A 788 -30.83 -39.86 -24.02
N LEU A 789 -31.57 -40.65 -24.79
CA LEU A 789 -32.10 -40.27 -26.11
C LEU A 789 -33.60 -40.61 -26.22
N ILE A 790 -34.48 -39.75 -25.69
CA ILE A 790 -35.93 -40.04 -25.76
C ILE A 790 -36.77 -38.85 -26.24
N ASP A 791 -36.39 -37.57 -25.97
CA ASP A 791 -37.22 -36.45 -26.41
C ASP A 791 -37.13 -36.20 -27.92
N GLY A 792 -38.29 -36.13 -28.58
CA GLY A 792 -38.40 -35.86 -30.01
C GLY A 792 -37.79 -36.93 -30.93
N ALA A 793 -37.57 -38.16 -30.43
CA ALA A 793 -36.98 -39.24 -31.20
C ALA A 793 -37.94 -39.82 -32.27
N VAL A 794 -37.41 -40.31 -33.40
CA VAL A 794 -38.20 -40.95 -34.47
C VAL A 794 -37.45 -42.15 -35.05
N LEU A 795 -37.92 -43.36 -34.77
CA LEU A 795 -37.37 -44.61 -35.31
C LEU A 795 -38.12 -44.98 -36.60
N LYS A 796 -37.41 -45.05 -37.73
CA LYS A 796 -37.95 -45.27 -39.07
C LYS A 796 -37.34 -46.50 -39.73
N ALA A 797 -38.09 -47.60 -39.84
CA ALA A 797 -37.66 -48.78 -40.61
C ALA A 797 -38.17 -48.69 -42.05
N VAL A 798 -37.30 -48.90 -43.04
CA VAL A 798 -37.63 -48.83 -44.48
C VAL A 798 -37.38 -50.19 -45.13
N PHE A 799 -38.41 -50.74 -45.75
CA PHE A 799 -38.37 -52.05 -46.42
C PHE A 799 -38.51 -51.87 -47.93
N VAL A 800 -37.55 -52.40 -48.71
CA VAL A 800 -37.61 -52.37 -50.17
C VAL A 800 -37.96 -53.71 -50.78
N LYS A 801 -38.55 -53.65 -51.97
CA LYS A 801 -38.89 -54.82 -52.75
C LYS A 801 -37.64 -55.32 -53.47
N ASP A 802 -37.25 -56.56 -53.21
CA ASP A 802 -36.00 -57.12 -53.73
C ASP A 802 -36.11 -57.35 -55.26
N ASN A 803 -35.28 -56.66 -56.05
CA ASN A 803 -35.30 -56.71 -57.52
C ASN A 803 -33.90 -56.56 -58.13
N ASP A 804 -33.46 -57.57 -58.89
CA ASP A 804 -32.26 -57.52 -59.74
C ASP A 804 -32.40 -56.53 -60.93
N GLY A 805 -31.42 -55.63 -61.11
CA GLY A 805 -30.87 -55.27 -62.43
C GLY A 805 -31.10 -53.88 -63.05
N GLY A 806 -30.00 -53.23 -63.51
CA GLY A 806 -29.98 -52.51 -64.81
C GLY A 806 -29.68 -50.99 -64.88
N SER A 807 -28.40 -50.62 -65.07
CA SER A 807 -27.81 -49.51 -65.87
C SER A 807 -28.59 -48.21 -66.25
N GLY A 808 -28.00 -47.02 -66.02
CA GLY A 808 -28.31 -45.80 -66.83
C GLY A 808 -27.94 -44.41 -66.24
N GLY A 809 -26.81 -43.83 -66.67
CA GLY A 809 -26.17 -42.59 -66.15
C GLY A 809 -26.93 -41.24 -66.10
N GLY A 810 -26.39 -40.33 -65.26
CA GLY A 810 -26.79 -38.92 -65.13
C GLY A 810 -26.44 -38.30 -63.77
N GLY A 811 -25.16 -38.07 -63.48
CA GLY A 811 -24.67 -37.77 -62.12
C GLY A 811 -24.73 -36.30 -61.68
N SER A 812 -25.38 -36.03 -60.55
CA SER A 812 -25.17 -34.82 -59.75
C SER A 812 -23.97 -35.01 -58.83
N HIS A 813 -22.89 -34.25 -59.06
CA HIS A 813 -21.72 -34.28 -58.18
C HIS A 813 -22.03 -33.55 -56.86
N ARG A 814 -22.50 -34.31 -55.86
CA ARG A 814 -22.23 -33.95 -54.46
C ARG A 814 -20.85 -34.51 -54.11
N PRO A 815 -20.02 -33.78 -53.34
CA PRO A 815 -18.73 -34.28 -52.87
C PRO A 815 -18.87 -35.62 -52.15
N ASN A 816 -17.86 -36.47 -52.25
CA ASN A 816 -17.80 -37.72 -51.51
C ASN A 816 -17.40 -37.38 -50.07
N ASN A 817 -18.25 -37.68 -49.09
CA ASN A 817 -17.98 -37.35 -47.68
C ASN A 817 -16.99 -38.32 -46.99
N LYS A 818 -16.56 -39.39 -47.68
CA LYS A 818 -15.45 -40.23 -47.25
C LYS A 818 -14.14 -39.59 -47.76
N PRO A 819 -13.17 -39.25 -46.88
CA PRO A 819 -11.88 -38.76 -47.32
C PRO A 819 -11.14 -39.79 -48.19
N ASP A 820 -10.32 -39.29 -49.11
CA ASP A 820 -9.39 -40.11 -49.90
C ASP A 820 -8.12 -40.46 -49.10
N GLU A 821 -7.24 -41.29 -49.67
CA GLU A 821 -5.96 -41.67 -49.04
C GLU A 821 -5.08 -40.45 -48.70
N THR A 822 -4.37 -40.52 -47.57
CA THR A 822 -3.47 -39.48 -47.07
C THR A 822 -2.36 -39.17 -48.09
N PRO A 823 -2.06 -37.88 -48.38
CA PRO A 823 -1.02 -37.52 -49.35
C PRO A 823 0.37 -38.11 -49.02
N GLU A 824 1.09 -38.59 -50.04
CA GLU A 824 2.39 -39.30 -49.89
C GLU A 824 3.48 -38.53 -49.11
N ALA A 825 3.36 -37.21 -48.96
CA ALA A 825 4.30 -36.38 -48.20
C ALA A 825 3.98 -36.25 -46.70
N LEU A 826 2.74 -36.57 -46.31
CA LEU A 826 2.24 -36.48 -44.94
C LEU A 826 2.26 -37.85 -44.26
N ASN A 827 2.41 -37.87 -42.94
CA ASN A 827 2.39 -39.10 -42.17
C ASN A 827 0.94 -39.46 -41.76
N GLY A 828 0.35 -40.40 -42.50
CA GLY A 828 -0.94 -40.99 -42.18
C GLY A 828 -0.85 -42.21 -41.25
N ASP A 829 0.33 -42.78 -41.04
CA ASP A 829 0.51 -44.06 -40.33
C ASP A 829 0.79 -43.83 -38.83
N ASP A 830 1.70 -42.90 -38.49
CA ASP A 830 2.06 -42.60 -37.09
C ASP A 830 1.16 -41.48 -36.54
N HIS A 831 0.29 -41.82 -35.59
CA HIS A 831 -0.66 -40.88 -34.98
C HIS A 831 -0.01 -40.05 -33.85
N PHE A 832 0.97 -39.22 -34.19
CA PHE A 832 1.52 -38.22 -33.26
C PHE A 832 0.70 -36.92 -33.24
N ASP A 833 0.77 -36.23 -32.09
CA ASP A 833 0.28 -34.87 -31.88
C ASP A 833 0.91 -33.90 -32.88
N TYR A 834 0.12 -32.96 -33.38
CA TYR A 834 0.60 -31.94 -34.30
C TYR A 834 0.15 -30.51 -33.91
N VAL A 835 -0.78 -30.42 -32.95
CA VAL A 835 -1.24 -29.19 -32.31
C VAL A 835 -0.74 -29.15 -30.87
N VAL A 836 0.18 -28.22 -30.62
CA VAL A 836 0.64 -27.88 -29.27
C VAL A 836 -0.24 -26.76 -28.71
N GLY A 837 -0.59 -26.84 -27.43
CA GLY A 837 -1.30 -25.78 -26.68
C GLY A 837 -0.49 -24.49 -26.53
N TYR A 838 -1.09 -23.48 -25.88
CA TYR A 838 -0.47 -22.19 -25.61
C TYR A 838 0.05 -22.11 -24.16
N SER A 839 0.81 -21.06 -23.85
CA SER A 839 1.43 -20.86 -22.52
C SER A 839 0.46 -20.61 -21.37
N ASP A 840 -0.82 -20.37 -21.68
CA ASP A 840 -1.94 -20.27 -20.73
C ASP A 840 -2.57 -21.64 -20.40
N GLY A 841 -2.06 -22.73 -20.97
CA GLY A 841 -2.58 -24.09 -20.76
C GLY A 841 -3.79 -24.45 -21.63
N LEU A 842 -4.20 -23.59 -22.56
CA LEU A 842 -5.39 -23.78 -23.39
C LEU A 842 -5.03 -24.19 -24.84
N VAL A 843 -6.00 -24.68 -25.60
CA VAL A 843 -5.83 -25.03 -27.02
C VAL A 843 -6.55 -24.07 -27.98
N HIS A 844 -7.40 -23.20 -27.47
CA HIS A 844 -8.19 -22.17 -28.16
C HIS A 844 -8.94 -22.65 -29.42
N PRO A 845 -9.86 -23.64 -29.34
CA PRO A 845 -10.56 -24.21 -30.51
C PRO A 845 -11.27 -23.16 -31.38
N GLU A 846 -11.98 -22.20 -30.76
CA GLU A 846 -12.80 -21.23 -31.50
C GLU A 846 -12.02 -19.99 -31.99
N ARG A 847 -10.76 -19.82 -31.60
CA ARG A 847 -9.91 -18.71 -32.05
C ARG A 847 -9.56 -18.87 -33.54
N ASN A 848 -9.55 -17.76 -34.29
CA ASN A 848 -9.02 -17.76 -35.66
C ASN A 848 -7.54 -18.15 -35.67
N ILE A 849 -7.14 -19.06 -36.57
CA ILE A 849 -5.77 -19.55 -36.67
C ILE A 849 -4.93 -18.69 -37.63
N THR A 850 -3.65 -18.48 -37.31
CA THR A 850 -2.72 -17.68 -38.12
C THR A 850 -2.05 -18.50 -39.23
N ARG A 851 -1.47 -17.80 -40.22
CA ARG A 851 -0.73 -18.43 -41.33
C ARG A 851 0.53 -19.17 -40.86
N ALA A 852 1.24 -18.65 -39.86
CA ALA A 852 2.40 -19.30 -39.24
C ALA A 852 2.04 -20.62 -38.54
N GLU A 853 0.91 -20.65 -37.84
CA GLU A 853 0.42 -21.85 -37.14
C GLU A 853 0.02 -22.96 -38.11
N VAL A 854 -0.67 -22.63 -39.21
CA VAL A 854 -1.01 -23.62 -40.25
C VAL A 854 0.23 -24.16 -40.95
N ALA A 855 1.21 -23.32 -41.28
CA ALA A 855 2.48 -23.78 -41.86
C ALA A 855 3.23 -24.71 -40.90
N SER A 856 3.26 -24.39 -39.60
CA SER A 856 3.89 -25.21 -38.56
C SER A 856 3.18 -26.55 -38.35
N ILE A 857 1.85 -26.59 -38.38
CA ILE A 857 1.07 -27.83 -38.30
C ILE A 857 1.40 -28.76 -39.47
N PHE A 858 1.34 -28.27 -40.71
CA PHE A 858 1.65 -29.11 -41.87
C PHE A 858 3.12 -29.54 -41.91
N PHE A 859 4.06 -28.72 -41.41
CA PHE A 859 5.46 -29.10 -41.24
C PHE A 859 5.65 -30.24 -40.22
N ARG A 860 4.89 -30.24 -39.10
CA ARG A 860 4.89 -31.34 -38.12
C ARG A 860 4.31 -32.63 -38.71
N LEU A 861 3.33 -32.53 -39.60
CA LEU A 861 2.67 -33.66 -40.26
C LEU A 861 3.46 -34.28 -41.43
N LEU A 862 4.58 -33.71 -41.86
CA LEU A 862 5.46 -34.35 -42.84
C LEU A 862 6.00 -35.69 -42.33
N GLN A 863 6.17 -36.66 -43.24
CA GLN A 863 6.96 -37.86 -42.96
C GLN A 863 8.41 -37.47 -42.62
N ASP A 864 9.08 -38.25 -41.75
CA ASP A 864 10.38 -37.87 -41.22
C ASP A 864 11.46 -37.72 -42.30
N ASP A 865 11.49 -38.61 -43.30
CA ASP A 865 12.44 -38.52 -44.42
C ASP A 865 12.12 -37.35 -45.37
N VAL A 866 10.84 -37.03 -45.57
CA VAL A 866 10.38 -35.85 -46.32
C VAL A 866 10.77 -34.57 -45.59
N ARG A 867 10.58 -34.48 -44.27
CA ARG A 867 10.98 -33.34 -43.44
C ARG A 867 12.49 -33.18 -43.45
N GLU A 868 13.26 -34.20 -43.09
CA GLU A 868 14.73 -34.15 -43.02
C GLU A 868 15.37 -33.76 -44.36
N LYS A 869 14.79 -34.22 -45.48
CA LYS A 869 15.31 -33.94 -46.83
C LYS A 869 15.12 -32.50 -47.29
N ASN A 870 14.04 -31.82 -46.87
CA ASN A 870 13.70 -30.47 -47.32
C ASN A 870 13.93 -29.40 -46.22
N LEU A 871 14.45 -29.79 -45.06
CA LEU A 871 14.62 -28.93 -43.88
C LEU A 871 15.51 -27.71 -44.17
N THR A 872 14.96 -26.51 -44.04
CA THR A 872 15.66 -25.24 -44.28
C THR A 872 15.10 -24.10 -43.44
N ASP A 873 15.95 -23.14 -43.09
CA ASP A 873 15.64 -21.84 -42.46
C ASP A 873 15.66 -20.68 -43.49
N GLN A 874 16.01 -20.97 -44.74
CA GLN A 874 16.15 -19.97 -45.81
C GLN A 874 14.82 -19.73 -46.52
N ASN A 875 14.37 -18.47 -46.55
CA ASN A 875 13.17 -18.04 -47.26
C ASN A 875 13.38 -16.63 -47.89
N PRO A 876 12.51 -16.19 -48.82
CA PRO A 876 12.61 -14.88 -49.47
C PRO A 876 11.81 -13.76 -48.76
N PHE A 877 11.19 -14.04 -47.61
CA PHE A 877 10.25 -13.14 -46.96
C PHE A 877 10.95 -12.16 -46.01
N ASN A 878 10.48 -10.90 -45.95
CA ASN A 878 11.05 -9.87 -45.08
C ASN A 878 10.47 -9.89 -43.65
N ASP A 879 9.45 -10.71 -43.42
CA ASP A 879 8.65 -10.81 -42.20
C ASP A 879 8.71 -12.20 -41.57
N VAL A 880 9.72 -12.99 -41.92
CA VAL A 880 10.02 -14.32 -41.35
C VAL A 880 11.50 -14.35 -40.98
N PHE A 881 11.82 -13.92 -39.76
CA PHE A 881 13.17 -13.75 -39.24
C PHE A 881 13.75 -15.06 -38.71
N THR A 882 15.07 -15.16 -38.58
CA THR A 882 15.75 -16.41 -38.18
C THR A 882 15.44 -16.86 -36.75
N ASP A 883 15.03 -15.94 -35.89
CA ASP A 883 14.66 -16.17 -34.48
C ASP A 883 13.16 -16.43 -34.28
N ASP A 884 12.33 -16.28 -35.31
CA ASP A 884 10.91 -16.61 -35.24
C ASP A 884 10.70 -18.12 -35.01
N TRP A 885 9.81 -18.48 -34.08
CA TRP A 885 9.49 -19.88 -33.75
C TRP A 885 8.92 -20.68 -34.94
N PHE A 886 8.39 -19.99 -35.95
CA PHE A 886 7.83 -20.56 -37.18
C PHE A 886 8.79 -20.53 -38.38
N ASN A 887 10.01 -20.00 -38.26
CA ASN A 887 10.91 -19.81 -39.40
C ASN A 887 11.13 -21.12 -40.18
N VAL A 888 11.70 -22.13 -39.52
CA VAL A 888 12.07 -23.41 -40.15
C VAL A 888 10.86 -24.07 -40.83
N ALA A 889 9.67 -23.95 -40.22
CA ALA A 889 8.44 -24.45 -40.80
C ALA A 889 8.05 -23.67 -42.07
N VAL A 890 7.95 -22.33 -42.01
CA VAL A 890 7.57 -21.51 -43.17
C VAL A 890 8.59 -21.64 -44.32
N SER A 891 9.88 -21.62 -43.99
CA SER A 891 11.00 -21.80 -44.92
C SER A 891 10.96 -23.17 -45.62
N THR A 892 10.82 -24.27 -44.86
CA THR A 892 10.72 -25.63 -45.41
C THR A 892 9.46 -25.80 -46.28
N MET A 893 8.30 -25.34 -45.79
CA MET A 893 7.05 -25.45 -46.52
C MET A 893 6.99 -24.58 -47.79
N TYR A 894 7.81 -23.53 -47.85
CA TYR A 894 7.98 -22.70 -49.04
C TYR A 894 8.90 -23.37 -50.08
N ASP A 895 10.04 -23.94 -49.67
CA ASP A 895 10.94 -24.68 -50.59
C ASP A 895 10.25 -25.92 -51.21
N MET A 896 9.26 -26.49 -50.50
CA MET A 896 8.39 -27.56 -51.00
C MET A 896 7.23 -27.10 -51.90
N ASP A 897 7.14 -25.82 -52.30
CA ASP A 897 6.06 -25.23 -53.11
C ASP A 897 4.63 -25.34 -52.49
N ILE A 898 4.52 -25.62 -51.18
CA ILE A 898 3.25 -25.81 -50.46
C ILE A 898 2.66 -24.50 -49.93
N VAL A 899 3.50 -23.61 -49.35
CA VAL A 899 3.06 -22.28 -48.90
C VAL A 899 3.68 -21.17 -49.75
N TYR A 900 2.94 -20.08 -49.92
CA TYR A 900 3.39 -18.89 -50.64
C TYR A 900 3.06 -17.65 -49.83
N GLY A 901 3.85 -16.59 -50.02
CA GLY A 901 3.54 -15.26 -49.51
C GLY A 901 2.25 -14.70 -50.12
N ARG A 902 1.67 -13.70 -49.46
CA ARG A 902 0.53 -12.94 -50.02
C ARG A 902 0.99 -11.94 -51.08
N ASP A 903 2.26 -11.55 -51.02
CA ASP A 903 3.00 -10.96 -52.14
C ASP A 903 4.35 -11.67 -52.33
N ASN A 904 5.19 -11.17 -53.23
CA ASN A 904 6.48 -11.78 -53.59
C ASN A 904 7.50 -11.83 -52.44
N ASN A 905 7.30 -11.03 -51.40
CA ASN A 905 8.29 -10.67 -50.40
C ASN A 905 7.77 -10.73 -48.95
N ASN A 906 6.47 -10.95 -48.71
CA ASN A 906 5.88 -11.00 -47.36
C ASN A 906 4.97 -12.23 -47.20
N PHE A 907 5.11 -12.93 -46.07
CA PHE A 907 4.33 -14.11 -45.71
C PHE A 907 3.08 -13.79 -44.89
N ASP A 908 3.02 -12.66 -44.19
CA ASP A 908 2.02 -12.30 -43.17
C ASP A 908 1.83 -13.40 -42.10
N PRO A 909 2.88 -13.82 -41.35
CA PRO A 909 2.82 -14.98 -40.44
C PRO A 909 1.72 -14.89 -39.38
N ASN A 910 1.61 -13.72 -38.73
CA ASN A 910 0.67 -13.49 -37.63
C ASN A 910 -0.75 -13.14 -38.08
N ALA A 911 -1.00 -13.01 -39.39
CA ALA A 911 -2.34 -12.73 -39.89
C ALA A 911 -3.21 -14.01 -39.88
N TYR A 912 -4.49 -13.86 -39.57
CA TYR A 912 -5.46 -14.94 -39.71
C TYR A 912 -5.55 -15.43 -41.15
N ILE A 913 -5.66 -16.74 -41.31
CA ILE A 913 -5.78 -17.41 -42.61
C ILE A 913 -7.25 -17.56 -43.01
N THR A 914 -7.54 -17.37 -44.29
CA THR A 914 -8.87 -17.60 -44.86
C THR A 914 -9.11 -19.08 -45.17
N ARG A 915 -10.38 -19.50 -45.25
CA ARG A 915 -10.76 -20.87 -45.68
C ARG A 915 -10.19 -21.21 -47.06
N ALA A 916 -10.13 -20.25 -47.98
CA ALA A 916 -9.52 -20.41 -49.29
C ALA A 916 -8.01 -20.61 -49.25
N GLU A 917 -7.28 -19.82 -48.45
CA GLU A 917 -5.83 -20.00 -48.25
C GLU A 917 -5.51 -21.35 -47.63
N PHE A 918 -6.28 -21.78 -46.62
CA PHE A 918 -6.14 -23.08 -45.98
C PHE A 918 -6.41 -24.23 -46.97
N ALA A 919 -7.52 -24.19 -47.71
CA ALA A 919 -7.83 -25.18 -48.74
C ALA A 919 -6.76 -25.23 -49.85
N ALA A 920 -6.16 -24.08 -50.20
CA ALA A 920 -5.07 -24.01 -51.15
C ALA A 920 -3.75 -24.62 -50.64
N ILE A 921 -3.48 -24.58 -49.33
CA ILE A 921 -2.35 -25.28 -48.72
C ILE A 921 -2.60 -26.80 -48.75
N ALA A 922 -3.75 -27.25 -48.25
CA ALA A 922 -4.11 -28.67 -48.23
C ALA A 922 -4.08 -29.28 -49.65
N ALA A 923 -4.68 -28.61 -50.63
CA ALA A 923 -4.71 -29.08 -52.02
C ALA A 923 -3.32 -29.22 -52.68
N ARG A 924 -2.28 -28.50 -52.23
CA ARG A 924 -0.93 -28.59 -52.86
C ARG A 924 -0.17 -29.86 -52.52
N PHE A 925 -0.57 -30.57 -51.46
CA PHE A 925 -0.05 -31.90 -51.16
C PHE A 925 -0.51 -32.97 -52.17
N ASP A 926 -1.51 -32.66 -53.00
CA ASP A 926 -2.00 -33.51 -54.08
C ASP A 926 -1.85 -32.79 -55.42
N SER A 927 -0.81 -33.16 -56.16
CA SER A 927 -0.36 -32.44 -57.36
C SER A 927 -1.31 -32.47 -58.59
N GLU A 928 -2.46 -33.13 -58.48
CA GLU A 928 -3.44 -33.22 -59.57
C GLU A 928 -4.36 -31.98 -59.64
N GLY A 929 -4.60 -31.48 -60.85
CA GLY A 929 -5.47 -30.34 -61.09
C GLY A 929 -6.95 -30.70 -61.22
N TYR A 930 -7.83 -29.90 -60.61
CA TYR A 930 -9.28 -30.00 -60.82
C TYR A 930 -9.68 -29.53 -62.23
N SER A 931 -10.69 -30.19 -62.83
CA SER A 931 -11.21 -29.85 -64.17
C SER A 931 -12.74 -29.97 -64.34
N GLY A 932 -13.48 -30.09 -63.24
CA GLY A 932 -14.95 -30.13 -63.23
C GLY A 932 -15.62 -28.75 -63.18
N GLU A 933 -16.93 -28.73 -62.94
CA GLU A 933 -17.70 -27.51 -62.65
C GLU A 933 -17.57 -27.13 -61.17
N ASN A 934 -17.70 -25.84 -60.82
CA ASN A 934 -17.59 -25.39 -59.44
C ASN A 934 -18.61 -26.09 -58.52
N LEU A 935 -18.11 -26.72 -57.45
CA LEU A 935 -18.90 -27.46 -56.47
C LEU A 935 -19.64 -26.54 -55.47
N PHE A 936 -19.22 -25.28 -55.38
CA PHE A 936 -19.80 -24.26 -54.51
C PHE A 936 -20.19 -23.01 -55.32
N THR A 937 -21.22 -22.31 -54.87
CA THR A 937 -21.89 -21.22 -55.61
C THR A 937 -21.16 -19.87 -55.54
N ASP A 938 -20.23 -19.71 -54.61
CA ASP A 938 -19.54 -18.46 -54.25
C ASP A 938 -18.04 -18.44 -54.62
N ILE A 939 -17.54 -19.47 -55.31
CA ILE A 939 -16.14 -19.58 -55.75
C ILE A 939 -15.94 -19.25 -57.24
N ASP A 940 -16.98 -18.86 -57.98
CA ASP A 940 -16.83 -18.52 -59.40
C ASP A 940 -15.93 -17.28 -59.60
N GLY A 941 -14.87 -17.44 -60.39
CA GLY A 941 -13.82 -16.43 -60.55
C GLY A 941 -12.90 -16.22 -59.34
N HIS A 942 -13.06 -16.97 -58.24
CA HIS A 942 -12.16 -16.88 -57.08
C HIS A 942 -10.78 -17.50 -57.38
N TRP A 943 -9.71 -16.89 -56.85
CA TRP A 943 -8.34 -17.31 -57.17
C TRP A 943 -8.01 -18.74 -56.72
N ALA A 944 -8.67 -19.21 -55.65
CA ALA A 944 -8.50 -20.54 -55.07
C ALA A 944 -9.52 -21.57 -55.57
N ALA A 945 -10.39 -21.22 -56.54
CA ALA A 945 -11.52 -22.06 -56.94
C ALA A 945 -11.11 -23.50 -57.31
N ASN A 946 -10.01 -23.67 -58.05
CA ASN A 946 -9.50 -24.99 -58.43
C ASN A 946 -9.05 -25.81 -57.21
N GLN A 947 -8.37 -25.18 -56.26
CA GLN A 947 -7.89 -25.82 -55.04
C GLN A 947 -9.04 -26.18 -54.09
N ILE A 948 -10.01 -25.29 -53.93
CA ILE A 948 -11.23 -25.53 -53.15
C ILE A 948 -12.01 -26.71 -53.75
N ASN A 949 -12.23 -26.72 -55.07
CA ASN A 949 -12.88 -27.84 -55.74
C ASN A 949 -12.07 -29.15 -55.59
N ARG A 950 -10.74 -29.10 -55.65
CA ARG A 950 -9.89 -30.29 -55.52
C ARG A 950 -9.94 -30.88 -54.11
N ALA A 951 -9.77 -30.06 -53.07
CA ALA A 951 -9.87 -30.51 -51.69
C ALA A 951 -11.28 -31.01 -51.34
N ALA A 952 -12.33 -30.48 -51.98
CA ALA A 952 -13.70 -30.99 -51.85
C ALA A 952 -13.92 -32.31 -52.61
N GLU A 953 -13.34 -32.48 -53.80
CA GLU A 953 -13.33 -33.74 -54.55
C GLU A 953 -12.68 -34.88 -53.74
N LYS A 954 -11.62 -34.57 -53.00
CA LYS A 954 -10.92 -35.46 -52.06
C LYS A 954 -11.64 -35.72 -50.73
N GLY A 955 -12.78 -35.08 -50.47
CA GLY A 955 -13.50 -35.19 -49.21
C GLY A 955 -12.83 -34.51 -48.00
N TRP A 956 -11.75 -33.75 -48.22
CA TRP A 956 -11.00 -33.08 -47.15
C TRP A 956 -11.72 -31.86 -46.58
N ILE A 957 -12.47 -31.15 -47.43
CA ILE A 957 -13.25 -29.98 -47.04
C ILE A 957 -14.71 -30.09 -47.50
N SER A 958 -15.59 -29.42 -46.75
CA SER A 958 -17.01 -29.30 -47.07
C SER A 958 -17.46 -27.83 -47.06
N GLY A 959 -18.49 -27.54 -47.86
CA GLY A 959 -19.20 -26.27 -47.86
C GLY A 959 -20.40 -26.27 -46.91
N TYR A 960 -21.06 -25.14 -46.81
CA TYR A 960 -22.25 -24.94 -45.99
C TYR A 960 -23.51 -25.54 -46.64
N PRO A 961 -24.57 -25.84 -45.85
CA PRO A 961 -25.81 -26.43 -46.37
C PRO A 961 -26.55 -25.60 -47.42
N ASP A 962 -26.24 -24.31 -47.56
CA ASP A 962 -26.78 -23.41 -48.59
C ASP A 962 -26.07 -23.53 -49.96
N GLY A 963 -24.98 -24.30 -50.04
CA GLY A 963 -24.18 -24.47 -51.25
C GLY A 963 -23.06 -23.44 -51.43
N THR A 964 -22.70 -22.70 -50.38
CA THR A 964 -21.51 -21.81 -50.35
C THR A 964 -20.31 -22.49 -49.70
N PHE A 965 -19.10 -21.97 -49.92
CA PHE A 965 -17.88 -22.39 -49.24
C PHE A 965 -17.36 -21.35 -48.23
N GLY A 966 -17.69 -20.06 -48.42
CA GLY A 966 -17.18 -18.94 -47.63
C GLY A 966 -15.67 -18.70 -47.80
N PRO A 967 -15.14 -18.60 -49.04
CA PRO A 967 -13.71 -18.63 -49.30
C PRO A 967 -12.89 -17.58 -48.54
N ASP A 968 -13.40 -16.35 -48.45
CA ASP A 968 -12.70 -15.22 -47.81
C ASP A 968 -12.95 -15.11 -46.30
N ARG A 969 -13.75 -16.01 -45.70
CA ARG A 969 -13.97 -16.03 -44.25
C ARG A 969 -12.71 -16.60 -43.57
N TYR A 970 -12.29 -16.01 -42.45
CA TYR A 970 -11.28 -16.63 -41.58
C TYR A 970 -11.75 -18.01 -41.08
N ILE A 971 -10.80 -18.88 -40.77
CA ILE A 971 -11.03 -20.23 -40.26
C ILE A 971 -10.60 -20.32 -38.79
N THR A 972 -11.43 -20.95 -37.95
CA THR A 972 -11.06 -21.21 -36.56
C THR A 972 -10.07 -22.37 -36.47
N ARG A 973 -9.35 -22.48 -35.36
CA ARG A 973 -8.43 -23.58 -35.09
C ARG A 973 -9.13 -24.94 -35.11
N ALA A 974 -10.33 -25.03 -34.52
CA ALA A 974 -11.25 -26.16 -34.59
C ALA A 974 -11.60 -26.56 -36.03
N GLU A 975 -12.00 -25.61 -36.86
CA GLU A 975 -12.35 -25.89 -38.27
C GLU A 975 -11.13 -26.34 -39.07
N ALA A 976 -9.96 -25.75 -38.81
CA ALA A 976 -8.70 -26.14 -39.43
C ALA A 976 -8.30 -27.59 -39.07
N VAL A 977 -8.29 -27.96 -37.79
CA VAL A 977 -7.95 -29.34 -37.39
C VAL A 977 -8.96 -30.36 -37.92
N THR A 978 -10.25 -30.02 -37.94
CA THR A 978 -11.29 -30.91 -38.49
C THR A 978 -11.12 -31.14 -40.00
N MET A 979 -10.51 -30.21 -40.74
CA MET A 979 -10.15 -30.41 -42.14
C MET A 979 -8.82 -31.18 -42.30
N ILE A 980 -7.81 -30.89 -41.49
CA ILE A 980 -6.53 -31.64 -41.47
C ILE A 980 -6.77 -33.12 -41.15
N ASN A 981 -7.61 -33.44 -40.17
CA ASN A 981 -7.98 -34.82 -39.82
C ASN A 981 -8.59 -35.57 -41.00
N ARG A 982 -9.35 -34.89 -41.88
CA ARG A 982 -9.80 -35.49 -43.15
C ARG A 982 -8.68 -35.63 -44.18
N VAL A 983 -7.72 -34.71 -44.25
CA VAL A 983 -6.51 -34.86 -45.11
C VAL A 983 -5.67 -36.06 -44.68
N LEU A 984 -5.60 -36.34 -43.37
CA LEU A 984 -4.86 -37.45 -42.78
C LEU A 984 -5.66 -38.76 -42.67
N ASN A 985 -6.95 -38.75 -43.03
CA ASN A 985 -7.92 -39.82 -42.78
C ASN A 985 -7.92 -40.32 -41.31
N ARG A 986 -7.75 -39.39 -40.33
CA ARG A 986 -7.83 -39.67 -38.89
C ARG A 986 -9.17 -39.18 -38.34
N LEU A 987 -9.99 -40.10 -37.88
CA LEU A 987 -11.39 -39.86 -37.53
C LEU A 987 -11.84 -40.83 -36.42
N PRO A 988 -11.66 -40.51 -35.13
CA PRO A 988 -12.39 -41.21 -34.07
C PRO A 988 -13.91 -41.03 -34.25
N GLU A 989 -14.68 -42.12 -34.12
CA GLU A 989 -16.14 -42.12 -34.39
C GLU A 989 -16.95 -41.40 -33.28
N SER A 990 -16.49 -41.53 -32.04
CA SER A 990 -17.13 -41.01 -30.83
C SER A 990 -16.10 -40.75 -29.74
N ALA A 991 -16.53 -40.19 -28.60
CA ALA A 991 -15.65 -40.01 -27.45
C ALA A 991 -15.20 -41.36 -26.84
N ASP A 992 -16.02 -42.41 -26.96
CA ASP A 992 -15.68 -43.78 -26.53
C ASP A 992 -14.59 -44.43 -27.41
N ALA A 993 -14.29 -43.82 -28.57
CA ALA A 993 -13.20 -44.23 -29.44
C ALA A 993 -11.84 -43.60 -29.05
N LEU A 994 -11.82 -42.70 -28.06
CA LEU A 994 -10.60 -42.10 -27.52
C LEU A 994 -10.11 -42.89 -26.29
N HIS A 995 -8.83 -42.80 -25.99
CA HIS A 995 -8.24 -43.45 -24.81
C HIS A 995 -8.40 -42.59 -23.55
N GLU A 996 -8.55 -43.21 -22.38
CA GLU A 996 -8.82 -42.50 -21.11
C GLU A 996 -7.65 -41.59 -20.65
N ASP A 997 -6.41 -41.98 -20.96
CA ASP A 997 -5.18 -41.22 -20.66
C ASP A 997 -4.83 -40.12 -21.69
N MET A 998 -5.77 -39.73 -22.57
CA MET A 998 -5.53 -38.69 -23.59
C MET A 998 -5.21 -37.31 -22.99
N ASN A 999 -4.56 -36.44 -23.77
CA ASN A 999 -4.32 -35.05 -23.35
C ASN A 999 -5.65 -34.29 -23.22
N VAL A 1000 -5.87 -33.60 -22.09
CA VAL A 1000 -7.10 -32.85 -21.80
C VAL A 1000 -6.79 -31.36 -21.64
N PHE A 1001 -7.48 -30.53 -22.41
CA PHE A 1001 -7.39 -29.07 -22.34
C PHE A 1001 -8.66 -28.48 -21.71
N PRO A 1002 -8.57 -27.52 -20.77
CA PRO A 1002 -9.74 -26.96 -20.08
C PRO A 1002 -10.82 -26.40 -21.01
N ASP A 1003 -10.42 -25.84 -22.16
CA ASP A 1003 -11.31 -25.26 -23.17
C ASP A 1003 -11.76 -26.24 -24.26
N ASN A 1004 -11.44 -27.54 -24.12
CA ASN A 1004 -11.93 -28.64 -24.96
C ASN A 1004 -12.51 -29.80 -24.14
N MET A 1005 -13.20 -29.52 -23.02
CA MET A 1005 -13.80 -30.57 -22.18
C MET A 1005 -15.25 -30.95 -22.55
N ASP A 1006 -15.93 -30.16 -23.38
CA ASP A 1006 -17.28 -30.49 -23.85
C ASP A 1006 -17.22 -31.57 -24.93
N THR A 1007 -17.43 -32.83 -24.54
CA THR A 1007 -17.46 -33.97 -25.47
C THR A 1007 -18.57 -33.90 -26.53
N THR A 1008 -19.54 -33.00 -26.35
CA THR A 1008 -20.62 -32.73 -27.32
C THR A 1008 -20.30 -31.59 -28.29
N ALA A 1009 -19.23 -30.82 -28.04
CA ALA A 1009 -18.75 -29.81 -28.96
C ALA A 1009 -18.37 -30.46 -30.30
N TRP A 1010 -18.83 -29.87 -31.40
CA TRP A 1010 -18.68 -30.46 -32.73
C TRP A 1010 -17.22 -30.66 -33.17
N TYR A 1011 -16.28 -29.97 -32.51
CA TYR A 1011 -14.84 -30.05 -32.73
C TYR A 1011 -14.09 -30.91 -31.71
N TYR A 1012 -14.74 -31.42 -30.65
CA TYR A 1012 -14.07 -32.09 -29.53
C TYR A 1012 -13.14 -33.21 -30.00
N LEU A 1013 -13.68 -34.18 -30.74
CA LEU A 1013 -12.94 -35.31 -31.32
C LEU A 1013 -11.79 -34.84 -32.22
N ALA A 1014 -12.00 -33.77 -32.98
CA ALA A 1014 -10.99 -33.24 -33.89
C ALA A 1014 -9.85 -32.50 -33.19
N ILE A 1015 -10.10 -31.92 -32.01
CA ILE A 1015 -9.07 -31.33 -31.17
C ILE A 1015 -8.29 -32.42 -30.44
N GLN A 1016 -8.95 -33.41 -29.82
CA GLN A 1016 -8.26 -34.51 -29.12
C GLN A 1016 -7.31 -35.26 -30.06
N GLU A 1017 -7.78 -35.57 -31.28
CA GLU A 1017 -7.01 -36.15 -32.39
C GLU A 1017 -5.81 -35.29 -32.83
N ALA A 1018 -5.90 -33.97 -32.67
CA ALA A 1018 -4.82 -33.06 -33.04
C ALA A 1018 -3.74 -32.91 -31.95
N THR A 1019 -4.11 -33.13 -30.68
CA THR A 1019 -3.29 -32.80 -29.50
C THR A 1019 -2.74 -34.00 -28.75
N SER A 1020 -3.06 -35.24 -29.13
CA SER A 1020 -2.63 -36.45 -28.40
C SER A 1020 -1.92 -37.42 -29.34
N SER A 1021 -0.68 -37.78 -29.01
CA SER A 1021 0.01 -38.89 -29.66
C SER A 1021 -0.61 -40.23 -29.19
N HIS A 1022 -0.92 -41.17 -30.08
CA HIS A 1022 -1.65 -42.40 -29.73
C HIS A 1022 -1.40 -43.59 -30.70
N GLU A 1023 -1.72 -44.80 -30.25
CA GLU A 1023 -1.89 -45.99 -31.11
C GLU A 1023 -3.38 -46.21 -31.43
N TYR A 1024 -3.70 -46.87 -32.56
CA TYR A 1024 -5.09 -47.04 -33.01
C TYR A 1024 -5.36 -48.35 -33.78
N GLU A 1025 -6.62 -48.79 -33.76
CA GLU A 1025 -7.17 -49.77 -34.71
C GLU A 1025 -8.26 -49.12 -35.57
N LYS A 1026 -8.26 -49.38 -36.89
CA LYS A 1026 -9.33 -48.95 -37.81
C LYS A 1026 -10.53 -49.90 -37.80
N ASP A 1027 -11.71 -49.34 -38.04
CA ASP A 1027 -12.93 -50.09 -38.31
C ASP A 1027 -12.84 -50.98 -39.58
N LYS A 1028 -13.89 -51.74 -39.86
CA LYS A 1028 -13.92 -52.66 -41.02
C LYS A 1028 -14.00 -51.95 -42.38
N ASP A 1029 -14.39 -50.68 -42.40
CA ASP A 1029 -14.57 -49.88 -43.62
C ASP A 1029 -13.35 -48.96 -43.86
N GLY A 1030 -12.37 -48.95 -42.97
CA GLY A 1030 -11.14 -48.15 -43.02
C GLY A 1030 -11.39 -46.66 -42.83
N VAL A 1031 -12.49 -46.28 -42.19
CA VAL A 1031 -12.87 -44.87 -41.98
C VAL A 1031 -12.53 -44.45 -40.57
N TYR A 1032 -13.27 -44.97 -39.60
CA TYR A 1032 -13.10 -44.57 -38.21
C TYR A 1032 -12.02 -45.38 -37.52
N GLU A 1033 -11.43 -44.79 -36.48
CA GLU A 1033 -10.48 -45.44 -35.58
C GLU A 1033 -10.99 -45.52 -34.14
N THR A 1034 -10.35 -46.39 -33.38
CA THR A 1034 -10.44 -46.46 -31.92
C THR A 1034 -9.01 -46.49 -31.38
N TRP A 1035 -8.70 -45.61 -30.44
CA TRP A 1035 -7.37 -45.50 -29.84
C TRP A 1035 -7.13 -46.68 -28.89
N THR A 1036 -5.94 -47.26 -28.96
CA THR A 1036 -5.56 -48.46 -28.18
C THR A 1036 -4.53 -48.19 -27.09
N ASP A 1037 -3.77 -47.10 -27.19
CA ASP A 1037 -2.80 -46.63 -26.18
C ASP A 1037 -2.51 -45.13 -26.42
N VAL A 1038 -1.97 -44.42 -25.43
CA VAL A 1038 -1.51 -43.02 -25.56
C VAL A 1038 0.01 -42.99 -25.51
N LEU A 1039 0.58 -42.36 -26.53
CA LEU A 1039 2.02 -42.21 -26.68
C LEU A 1039 2.48 -40.85 -26.11
N PRO A 1040 3.73 -40.73 -25.62
CA PRO A 1040 4.25 -39.45 -25.14
C PRO A 1040 4.28 -38.38 -26.23
N ASP A 1041 3.98 -37.13 -25.85
CA ASP A 1041 4.06 -35.96 -26.73
C ASP A 1041 5.40 -35.87 -27.46
N ARG A 1042 5.34 -35.50 -28.74
CA ARG A 1042 6.51 -35.40 -29.60
C ARG A 1042 7.26 -34.08 -29.30
N ASP A 1043 8.56 -34.18 -28.97
CA ASP A 1043 9.41 -33.00 -28.76
C ASP A 1043 9.58 -32.21 -30.07
N TRP A 1044 8.68 -31.27 -30.32
CA TRP A 1044 8.76 -30.33 -31.43
C TRP A 1044 9.77 -29.20 -31.20
N ALA A 1045 10.20 -28.97 -29.95
CA ALA A 1045 11.15 -27.92 -29.61
C ALA A 1045 12.58 -28.22 -30.10
N GLN A 1046 12.87 -29.47 -30.50
CA GLN A 1046 14.12 -29.80 -31.20
C GLN A 1046 14.31 -29.01 -32.50
N TYR A 1047 13.23 -28.67 -33.21
CA TYR A 1047 13.28 -27.91 -34.47
C TYR A 1047 13.37 -26.39 -34.25
N LEU A 1048 13.14 -25.90 -33.03
CA LEU A 1048 13.42 -24.51 -32.63
C LEU A 1048 14.94 -24.27 -32.40
N LYS A 1049 15.74 -25.34 -32.25
CA LYS A 1049 17.18 -25.28 -31.95
C LYS A 1049 18.07 -25.27 -33.20
N LEU A 1050 17.48 -25.08 -34.38
CA LEU A 1050 18.20 -24.80 -35.63
C LEU A 1050 18.41 -23.29 -35.85
N ASN A 1051 17.77 -22.46 -35.03
CA ASN A 1051 17.95 -21.01 -34.92
C ASN A 1051 19.26 -20.65 -34.18
#